data_AF-A0A0Q9N1Y8-F1
#
_entry.id   AF-A0A0Q9N1Y8-F1
#
_cell.length_a   1.000
_cell.length_b   1.000
_cell.length_c   1.000
_cell.angle_alpha   90.00
_cell.angle_beta   90.00
_cell.angle_gamma   90.00
#
_symmetry.space_group_name_H-M   'P 1'
#
loop_
_entity.id
_entity.type
_entity.pdbx_description
1 polymer ?
#
loop_
_entity_poly.entity_id
_entity_poly.type
_entity_poly.pdbx_seq_one_letter_code
_entity_poly.pdbx_strand_id
1 'polypeptide(L)'
;MRGHVSDLEVSVVVPARNAAGWLGECLESIRSERPREIIVVDGCSTDATAEIARSLGARVISDEGRGLPAARMLGVQSASCDLVALIDADVVVPPGGLGGLLDEFKVCGYDGLQFGLVSESDGPGYWGAALAWHHNHSRVRSWFGVCATLMRRKVLLSVAFDDTFRSGEDIELRIRLKEAGYRLGVSSTTAVRHRFADTFDFARDQWLQDGAGMARTIRKHPARAGWMLALPLLATVRGMGLSLLHEPRFLPYWAGFMLYNYGAMFGEILRPRGAGLSVGGNTAWLTAARVVPMVTGFLFWALAALMLHPDQIGMGSAVMAAALLTVQFGMLGVGQATLTLLPGQSDGGRRLIASSLLTVGVSTVVVAGAVAGVTFALGSGVGLAWHDPVVTAIFVATAVLAAAAYQLDHVGVAQERADRALVRSLVQSLVQLAALGGALATGLRELTVVVGAVGAGALASVLVGLRQLRRAGVSPDWRGGLRPGPAVALLKPGLPNHALMLADRAPGYLLPLIVAATLGPASTASWYIVWMMASAVFFVPQSAGFSLQTALAGVRPKPGLVSSALRASLALTLAAGAILLLAGPSLLGFLGPQYAAAWILLPVLVPALLLSCVTQVYYGLCRARGRLVEATGVAVLAAALVVAPAAFTAQEYGLTGVSVLWSAAQAAAALIAIFRLRKLSLALPAADPVEVPPAALNQSTGIEKP
;
A
#
# COMPACT_ATOMS: atom_id res chain seq x y z
N MET A 1 -22.17 -34.54 48.77
CA MET A 1 -21.66 -33.46 47.90
C MET A 1 -21.19 -32.33 48.79
N ARG A 2 -19.87 -32.13 48.96
CA ARG A 2 -19.31 -31.00 49.73
C ARG A 2 -19.21 -29.81 48.78
N GLY A 3 -19.98 -28.74 49.05
CA GLY A 3 -19.88 -27.50 48.29
C GLY A 3 -18.47 -26.92 48.40
N HIS A 4 -17.84 -26.63 47.27
CA HIS A 4 -16.62 -25.82 47.25
C HIS A 4 -17.01 -24.39 47.64
N VAL A 5 -16.50 -23.93 48.79
CA VAL A 5 -16.62 -22.52 49.20
C VAL A 5 -15.64 -21.73 48.33
N SER A 6 -16.14 -20.77 47.55
CA SER A 6 -15.34 -19.84 46.75
C SER A 6 -14.75 -18.76 47.66
N ASP A 7 -13.46 -18.46 47.52
CA ASP A 7 -12.77 -17.44 48.34
C ASP A 7 -12.82 -16.04 47.69
N LEU A 8 -12.99 -15.95 46.35
CA LEU A 8 -13.07 -14.69 45.61
C LEU A 8 -14.42 -14.51 44.89
N GLU A 9 -15.10 -13.39 45.18
CA GLU A 9 -16.34 -12.95 44.48
C GLU A 9 -16.03 -12.33 43.10
N VAL A 10 -15.40 -13.12 42.23
CA VAL A 10 -15.01 -12.74 40.87
C VAL A 10 -15.42 -13.84 39.88
N SER A 11 -16.08 -13.47 38.80
CA SER A 11 -16.31 -14.37 37.65
C SER A 11 -15.14 -14.25 36.67
N VAL A 12 -14.48 -15.35 36.33
CA VAL A 12 -13.39 -15.35 35.34
C VAL A 12 -13.94 -15.79 33.98
N VAL A 13 -13.68 -15.00 32.95
CA VAL A 13 -14.11 -15.25 31.57
C VAL A 13 -12.88 -15.48 30.70
N VAL A 14 -12.80 -16.65 30.07
CA VAL A 14 -11.71 -17.07 29.20
C VAL A 14 -12.22 -17.31 27.78
N PRO A 15 -12.02 -16.37 26.83
CA PRO A 15 -12.30 -16.64 25.43
C PRO A 15 -11.25 -17.63 24.89
N ALA A 16 -11.70 -18.68 24.19
CA ALA A 16 -10.80 -19.71 23.67
C ALA A 16 -11.24 -20.15 22.27
N ARG A 17 -10.28 -20.27 21.34
CA ARG A 17 -10.48 -20.89 20.02
C ARG A 17 -9.22 -21.61 19.61
N ASN A 18 -9.29 -22.94 19.45
CA ASN A 18 -8.14 -23.78 19.12
C ASN A 18 -6.94 -23.56 20.08
N ALA A 19 -7.24 -23.50 21.38
CA ALA A 19 -6.29 -23.16 22.44
C ALA A 19 -5.85 -24.39 23.26
N ALA A 20 -5.98 -25.62 22.74
CA ALA A 20 -5.68 -26.83 23.49
C ALA A 20 -4.24 -26.86 24.05
N GLY A 21 -3.28 -26.21 23.37
CA GLY A 21 -1.88 -26.13 23.80
C GLY A 21 -1.62 -25.22 25.01
N TRP A 22 -2.52 -24.27 25.30
CA TRP A 22 -2.32 -23.29 26.38
C TRP A 22 -3.38 -23.36 27.49
N LEU A 23 -4.61 -23.77 27.14
CA LEU A 23 -5.78 -23.62 28.00
C LEU A 23 -5.67 -24.42 29.31
N GLY A 24 -5.01 -25.59 29.30
CA GLY A 24 -4.85 -26.41 30.50
C GLY A 24 -4.16 -25.68 31.65
N GLU A 25 -2.94 -25.19 31.41
CA GLU A 25 -2.15 -24.43 32.40
C GLU A 25 -2.86 -23.13 32.80
N CYS A 26 -3.49 -22.44 31.83
CA CYS A 26 -4.27 -21.22 32.10
C CYS A 26 -5.38 -21.50 33.12
N LEU A 27 -6.24 -22.49 32.86
CA LEU A 27 -7.36 -22.84 33.73
C LEU A 27 -6.91 -23.40 35.08
N GLU A 28 -5.82 -24.16 35.14
CA GLU A 28 -5.25 -24.62 36.41
C GLU A 28 -4.79 -23.46 37.28
N SER A 29 -4.10 -22.48 36.68
CA SER A 29 -3.64 -21.27 37.37
C SER A 29 -4.80 -20.39 37.86
N ILE A 30 -5.89 -20.30 37.10
CA ILE A 30 -7.10 -19.60 37.51
C ILE A 30 -7.81 -20.37 38.64
N ARG A 31 -7.91 -21.70 38.53
CA ARG A 31 -8.58 -22.54 39.53
C ARG A 31 -7.87 -22.50 40.88
N SER A 32 -6.54 -22.37 40.92
CA SER A 32 -5.81 -22.22 42.19
C SER A 32 -6.14 -20.92 42.92
N GLU A 33 -6.62 -19.88 42.22
CA GLU A 33 -7.09 -18.63 42.82
C GLU A 33 -8.49 -18.72 43.43
N ARG A 34 -9.20 -19.85 43.22
CA ARG A 34 -10.56 -20.11 43.74
C ARG A 34 -11.59 -19.01 43.45
N PRO A 35 -11.75 -18.57 42.18
CA PRO A 35 -12.81 -17.66 41.79
C PRO A 35 -14.20 -18.29 42.00
N ARG A 36 -15.23 -17.44 42.06
CA ARG A 36 -16.62 -17.87 42.18
C ARG A 36 -17.05 -18.80 41.06
N GLU A 37 -16.64 -18.49 39.84
CA GLU A 37 -16.89 -19.29 38.66
C GLU A 37 -15.84 -19.04 37.56
N ILE A 38 -15.70 -20.01 36.68
CA ILE A 38 -14.86 -19.92 35.47
C ILE A 38 -15.76 -20.22 34.27
N ILE A 39 -15.85 -19.25 33.36
CA ILE A 39 -16.64 -19.32 32.14
C ILE A 39 -15.68 -19.35 30.95
N VAL A 40 -15.63 -20.47 30.24
CA VAL A 40 -14.88 -20.57 28.99
C VAL A 40 -15.85 -20.35 27.84
N VAL A 41 -15.52 -19.39 26.97
CA VAL A 41 -16.32 -19.06 25.80
C VAL A 41 -15.62 -19.61 24.55
N ASP A 42 -16.12 -20.73 24.05
CA ASP A 42 -15.56 -21.45 22.92
C ASP A 42 -15.95 -20.84 21.57
N GLY A 43 -14.91 -20.45 20.82
CA GLY A 43 -14.91 -19.82 19.51
C GLY A 43 -15.24 -20.75 18.34
N CYS A 44 -15.98 -21.83 18.58
CA CYS A 44 -16.16 -22.95 17.67
C CYS A 44 -14.83 -23.67 17.38
N SER A 45 -14.18 -24.18 18.44
CA SER A 45 -12.89 -24.89 18.31
C SER A 45 -13.04 -26.22 17.57
N THR A 46 -11.98 -26.61 16.86
CA THR A 46 -11.87 -27.89 16.13
C THR A 46 -10.90 -28.87 16.78
N ASP A 47 -10.26 -28.47 17.88
CA ASP A 47 -9.35 -29.28 18.69
C ASP A 47 -9.97 -29.64 20.06
N ALA A 48 -9.15 -30.16 20.98
CA ALA A 48 -9.58 -30.59 22.32
C ALA A 48 -9.91 -29.43 23.29
N THR A 49 -9.94 -28.16 22.86
CA THR A 49 -10.13 -26.97 23.73
C THR A 49 -11.36 -27.10 24.63
N ALA A 50 -12.53 -27.43 24.06
CA ALA A 50 -13.77 -27.51 24.82
C ALA A 50 -13.80 -28.71 25.78
N GLU A 51 -13.13 -29.81 25.45
CA GLU A 51 -13.00 -30.99 26.31
C GLU A 51 -12.11 -30.70 27.52
N ILE A 52 -10.95 -30.08 27.29
CA ILE A 52 -10.02 -29.63 28.33
C ILE A 52 -10.73 -28.71 29.32
N ALA A 53 -11.46 -27.70 28.82
CA ALA A 53 -12.22 -26.77 29.65
C ALA A 53 -13.22 -27.48 30.59
N ARG A 54 -14.01 -28.42 30.06
CA ARG A 54 -14.99 -29.17 30.85
C ARG A 54 -14.31 -30.07 31.88
N SER A 55 -13.20 -30.72 31.51
CA SER A 55 -12.45 -31.61 32.40
C SER A 55 -11.89 -30.89 33.63
N LEU A 56 -11.59 -29.58 33.49
CA LEU A 56 -11.09 -28.73 34.57
C LEU A 56 -12.20 -28.02 35.35
N GLY A 57 -13.47 -28.33 35.07
CA GLY A 57 -14.62 -27.83 35.82
C GLY A 57 -15.12 -26.44 35.38
N ALA A 58 -14.66 -25.93 34.23
CA ALA A 58 -15.16 -24.66 33.71
C ALA A 58 -16.54 -24.82 33.07
N ARG A 59 -17.38 -23.79 33.19
CA ARG A 59 -18.63 -23.67 32.45
C ARG A 59 -18.32 -23.27 31.01
N VAL A 60 -18.56 -24.18 30.07
CA VAL A 60 -18.30 -23.93 28.65
C VAL A 60 -19.58 -23.45 27.95
N ILE A 61 -19.50 -22.29 27.31
CA ILE A 61 -20.53 -21.74 26.41
C ILE A 61 -19.89 -21.46 25.05
N SER A 62 -20.68 -21.36 23.98
CA SER A 62 -20.13 -21.09 22.64
C SER A 62 -20.60 -19.74 22.10
N ASP A 63 -19.71 -19.01 21.44
CA ASP A 63 -20.05 -17.78 20.70
C ASP A 63 -20.41 -18.03 19.22
N GLU A 64 -20.47 -19.30 18.79
CA GLU A 64 -20.74 -19.72 17.41
C GLU A 64 -19.72 -19.17 16.38
N GLY A 65 -18.49 -18.86 16.82
CA GLY A 65 -17.43 -18.33 15.96
C GLY A 65 -17.60 -16.85 15.61
N ARG A 66 -18.38 -16.09 16.39
CA ARG A 66 -18.63 -14.66 16.18
C ARG A 66 -17.39 -13.78 16.43
N GLY A 67 -16.40 -14.29 17.17
CA GLY A 67 -15.08 -13.70 17.33
C GLY A 67 -14.85 -13.09 18.71
N LEU A 68 -13.59 -12.74 18.99
CA LEU A 68 -13.12 -12.38 20.33
C LEU A 68 -13.97 -11.33 21.08
N PRO A 69 -14.38 -10.19 20.47
CA PRO A 69 -15.28 -9.24 21.13
C PRO A 69 -16.62 -9.84 21.57
N ALA A 70 -17.22 -10.68 20.71
CA ALA A 70 -18.49 -11.34 21.00
C ALA A 70 -18.33 -12.39 22.10
N ALA A 71 -17.23 -13.17 22.07
CA ALA A 71 -16.92 -14.13 23.12
C ALA A 71 -16.74 -13.45 24.49
N ARG A 72 -15.98 -12.36 24.56
CA ARG A 72 -15.81 -11.57 25.79
C ARG A 72 -17.16 -11.08 26.33
N MET A 73 -18.02 -10.50 25.47
CA MET A 73 -19.33 -9.99 25.88
C MET A 73 -20.28 -11.10 26.33
N LEU A 74 -20.31 -12.23 25.63
CA LEU A 74 -21.14 -13.38 26.00
C LEU A 74 -20.75 -13.93 27.37
N GLY A 75 -19.45 -14.00 27.66
CA GLY A 75 -18.94 -14.38 28.98
C GLY A 75 -19.34 -13.37 30.07
N VAL A 76 -19.16 -12.07 29.82
CA VAL A 76 -19.56 -10.99 30.76
C VAL A 76 -21.06 -11.01 31.05
N GLN A 77 -21.89 -11.26 30.04
CA GLN A 77 -23.34 -11.39 30.20
C GLN A 77 -23.70 -12.60 31.06
N SER A 78 -22.98 -13.71 30.87
CA SER A 78 -23.19 -14.98 31.58
C SER A 78 -22.63 -14.99 33.01
N ALA A 79 -21.74 -14.07 33.34
CA ALA A 79 -21.13 -13.91 34.67
C ALA A 79 -22.16 -13.52 35.74
N SER A 80 -22.02 -14.08 36.93
CA SER A 80 -22.88 -13.86 38.10
C SER A 80 -22.35 -12.81 39.08
N CYS A 81 -21.04 -12.55 39.10
CA CYS A 81 -20.42 -11.57 40.00
C CYS A 81 -20.46 -10.13 39.45
N ASP A 82 -20.36 -9.15 40.36
CA ASP A 82 -20.22 -7.73 40.02
C ASP A 82 -18.84 -7.38 39.42
N LEU A 83 -17.84 -8.23 39.67
CA LEU A 83 -16.49 -8.13 39.13
C LEU A 83 -16.22 -9.29 38.18
N VAL A 84 -15.68 -8.96 37.01
CA VAL A 84 -15.33 -9.92 35.96
C VAL A 84 -13.85 -9.78 35.63
N ALA A 85 -13.13 -10.89 35.68
CA ALA A 85 -11.76 -10.96 35.16
C ALA A 85 -11.80 -11.54 33.73
N LEU A 86 -11.36 -10.75 32.75
CA LEU A 86 -11.11 -11.22 31.40
C LEU A 86 -9.67 -11.74 31.34
N ILE A 87 -9.49 -13.04 31.09
CA ILE A 87 -8.17 -13.69 31.03
C ILE A 87 -8.09 -14.48 29.72
N ASP A 88 -7.09 -14.20 28.88
CA ASP A 88 -6.90 -14.91 27.61
C ASP A 88 -6.24 -16.27 27.82
N ALA A 89 -6.50 -17.22 26.91
CA ALA A 89 -6.09 -18.62 27.08
C ALA A 89 -4.56 -18.85 27.13
N ASP A 90 -3.77 -17.88 26.66
CA ASP A 90 -2.31 -17.83 26.66
C ASP A 90 -1.72 -17.20 27.94
N VAL A 91 -2.54 -16.82 28.92
CA VAL A 91 -2.13 -16.20 30.18
C VAL A 91 -2.07 -17.21 31.32
N VAL A 92 -1.06 -17.07 32.19
CA VAL A 92 -0.91 -17.85 33.43
C VAL A 92 -0.85 -16.90 34.63
N VAL A 93 -1.79 -17.08 35.55
CA VAL A 93 -1.92 -16.25 36.77
C VAL A 93 -1.00 -16.81 37.86
N PRO A 94 -0.13 -15.99 38.49
CA PRO A 94 0.70 -16.49 39.58
C PRO A 94 -0.16 -16.74 40.84
N PRO A 95 0.28 -17.62 41.76
CA PRO A 95 -0.42 -17.86 43.02
C PRO A 95 -0.67 -16.57 43.80
N GLY A 96 -1.92 -16.33 44.22
CA GLY A 96 -2.37 -15.12 44.91
C GLY A 96 -2.49 -13.89 44.01
N GLY A 97 -2.25 -14.02 42.70
CA GLY A 97 -2.26 -12.92 41.75
C GLY A 97 -3.64 -12.28 41.61
N LEU A 98 -4.71 -13.07 41.50
CA LEU A 98 -6.06 -12.51 41.35
C LEU A 98 -6.54 -11.83 42.64
N GLY A 99 -6.16 -12.38 43.79
CA GLY A 99 -6.39 -11.76 45.11
C GLY A 99 -5.66 -10.42 45.24
N GLY A 100 -4.36 -10.39 44.95
CA GLY A 100 -3.55 -9.15 45.00
C GLY A 100 -4.05 -8.06 44.05
N LEU A 101 -4.45 -8.44 42.83
CA LEU A 101 -5.05 -7.51 41.87
C LEU A 101 -6.40 -6.96 42.37
N LEU A 102 -7.22 -7.80 43.00
CA LEU A 102 -8.51 -7.39 43.57
C LEU A 102 -8.33 -6.39 44.72
N ASP A 103 -7.32 -6.58 45.55
CA ASP A 103 -7.00 -5.67 46.64
C ASP A 103 -6.54 -4.30 46.11
N GLU A 104 -5.62 -4.28 45.14
CA GLU A 104 -5.19 -3.05 44.46
C GLU A 104 -6.37 -2.35 43.78
N PHE A 105 -7.22 -3.11 43.08
CA PHE A 105 -8.42 -2.62 42.41
C PHE A 105 -9.34 -1.87 43.39
N LYS A 106 -9.58 -2.44 44.58
CA LYS A 106 -10.44 -1.85 45.61
C LYS A 106 -9.79 -0.64 46.28
N VAL A 107 -8.54 -0.77 46.73
CA VAL A 107 -7.81 0.28 47.46
C VAL A 107 -7.63 1.53 46.60
N CYS A 108 -7.26 1.36 45.34
CA CYS A 108 -7.05 2.48 44.44
C CYS A 108 -8.35 2.96 43.76
N GLY A 109 -9.48 2.28 43.97
CA GLY A 109 -10.78 2.68 43.44
C GLY A 109 -10.83 2.65 41.91
N TYR A 110 -10.28 1.61 41.28
CA TYR A 110 -10.34 1.42 39.83
C TYR A 110 -11.74 0.93 39.38
N ASP A 111 -12.03 1.15 38.09
CA ASP A 111 -13.15 0.54 37.36
C ASP A 111 -12.68 -0.58 36.42
N GLY A 112 -11.41 -0.51 36.01
CA GLY A 112 -10.68 -1.56 35.32
C GLY A 112 -9.20 -1.54 35.68
N LEU A 113 -8.64 -2.68 36.05
CA LEU A 113 -7.22 -2.85 36.36
C LEU A 113 -6.67 -4.06 35.63
N GLN A 114 -5.66 -3.84 34.79
CA GLN A 114 -4.93 -4.89 34.10
C GLN A 114 -3.75 -5.36 34.96
N PHE A 115 -3.41 -6.65 34.91
CA PHE A 115 -2.13 -7.14 35.39
C PHE A 115 -0.95 -6.50 34.64
N GLY A 116 0.21 -6.38 35.29
CA GLY A 116 1.46 -6.27 34.54
C GLY A 116 1.65 -7.50 33.64
N LEU A 117 2.21 -7.33 32.45
CA LEU A 117 2.46 -8.44 31.53
C LEU A 117 3.95 -8.75 31.45
N VAL A 118 4.30 -10.02 31.66
CA VAL A 118 5.63 -10.56 31.36
C VAL A 118 5.46 -11.53 30.19
N SER A 119 5.89 -11.09 29.01
CA SER A 119 5.74 -11.88 27.79
C SER A 119 6.88 -12.87 27.64
N GLU A 120 6.56 -14.10 27.24
CA GLU A 120 7.52 -15.20 27.05
C GLU A 120 7.20 -16.01 25.79
N SER A 121 8.16 -16.81 25.35
CA SER A 121 7.99 -17.67 24.18
C SER A 121 7.84 -19.12 24.60
N ASP A 122 6.98 -19.87 23.91
CA ASP A 122 6.83 -21.32 24.11
C ASP A 122 8.07 -22.13 23.66
N GLY A 123 8.98 -21.51 22.91
CA GLY A 123 10.13 -22.19 22.31
C GLY A 123 11.40 -21.34 22.28
N PRO A 124 12.56 -21.96 21.98
CA PRO A 124 13.87 -21.28 21.95
C PRO A 124 14.16 -20.58 20.61
N GLY A 125 13.22 -20.60 19.66
CA GLY A 125 13.37 -20.05 18.33
C GLY A 125 13.20 -18.54 18.27
N TYR A 126 13.42 -18.04 17.06
CA TYR A 126 13.66 -16.63 16.83
C TYR A 126 12.42 -15.76 17.02
N TRP A 127 11.28 -16.20 16.48
CA TRP A 127 10.12 -15.34 16.30
C TRP A 127 9.38 -15.09 17.61
N GLY A 128 9.20 -16.13 18.42
CA GLY A 128 8.60 -15.98 19.74
C GLY A 128 9.50 -15.19 20.67
N ALA A 129 10.83 -15.45 20.66
CA ALA A 129 11.79 -14.68 21.46
C ALA A 129 11.79 -13.19 21.08
N ALA A 130 11.78 -12.86 19.79
CA ALA A 130 11.75 -11.48 19.32
C ALA A 130 10.43 -10.76 19.67
N LEU A 131 9.29 -11.46 19.55
CA LEU A 131 7.98 -10.93 19.90
C LEU A 131 7.86 -10.67 21.41
N ALA A 132 8.27 -11.62 22.24
CA ALA A 132 8.33 -11.46 23.70
C ALA A 132 9.25 -10.30 24.10
N TRP A 133 10.43 -10.19 23.47
CA TRP A 133 11.36 -9.09 23.71
C TRP A 133 10.74 -7.74 23.34
N HIS A 134 10.09 -7.63 22.18
CA HIS A 134 9.37 -6.40 21.78
C HIS A 134 8.32 -6.02 22.83
N HIS A 135 7.46 -6.95 23.25
CA HIS A 135 6.39 -6.65 24.21
C HIS A 135 6.95 -6.21 25.57
N ASN A 136 8.00 -6.86 26.05
CA ASN A 136 8.64 -6.53 27.32
C ASN A 136 9.34 -5.16 27.31
N HIS A 137 9.83 -4.68 26.16
CA HIS A 137 10.54 -3.39 26.04
C HIS A 137 9.69 -2.25 25.45
N SER A 138 8.44 -2.55 25.08
CA SER A 138 7.48 -1.59 24.54
C SER A 138 6.94 -0.66 25.62
N ARG A 139 6.68 0.60 25.25
CA ARG A 139 5.92 1.54 26.09
C ARG A 139 4.44 1.17 26.18
N VAL A 140 3.94 0.35 25.26
CA VAL A 140 2.54 -0.09 25.24
C VAL A 140 2.23 -1.03 26.41
N ARG A 141 3.24 -1.65 27.04
CA ARG A 141 3.04 -2.50 28.23
C ARG A 141 2.44 -1.77 29.43
N SER A 142 2.51 -0.44 29.47
CA SER A 142 1.88 0.39 30.51
C SER A 142 0.52 0.95 30.08
N TRP A 143 0.03 0.54 28.91
CA TRP A 143 -1.30 0.91 28.45
C TRP A 143 -2.28 -0.17 28.85
N PHE A 144 -3.43 0.27 29.36
CA PHE A 144 -4.54 -0.61 29.65
C PHE A 144 -4.99 -1.39 28.40
N GLY A 145 -5.12 -2.71 28.55
CA GLY A 145 -5.68 -3.70 27.62
C GLY A 145 -6.59 -4.67 28.37
N VAL A 146 -7.09 -5.72 27.69
CA VAL A 146 -8.10 -6.65 28.26
C VAL A 146 -7.68 -8.13 28.28
N CYS A 147 -6.43 -8.45 27.94
CA CYS A 147 -5.96 -9.84 27.90
C CYS A 147 -5.81 -10.48 29.29
N ALA A 148 -5.64 -9.66 30.33
CA ALA A 148 -5.55 -10.10 31.72
C ALA A 148 -6.01 -8.96 32.64
N THR A 149 -7.33 -8.79 32.78
CA THR A 149 -7.90 -7.56 33.34
C THR A 149 -9.12 -7.82 34.20
N LEU A 150 -9.13 -7.22 35.40
CA LEU A 150 -10.27 -7.18 36.30
C LEU A 150 -11.09 -5.91 36.05
N MET A 151 -12.40 -6.04 35.85
CA MET A 151 -13.30 -4.92 35.59
C MET A 151 -14.65 -5.08 36.29
N ARG A 152 -15.34 -3.96 36.52
CA ARG A 152 -16.75 -4.00 36.95
C ARG A 152 -17.63 -4.50 35.82
N ARG A 153 -18.46 -5.51 36.08
CA ARG A 153 -19.43 -6.08 35.12
C ARG A 153 -20.33 -4.99 34.53
N LYS A 154 -20.86 -4.10 35.38
CA LYS A 154 -21.73 -2.99 34.95
C LYS A 154 -21.05 -2.03 33.95
N VAL A 155 -19.74 -1.86 34.03
CA VAL A 155 -18.96 -0.99 33.13
C VAL A 155 -18.75 -1.67 31.78
N LEU A 156 -18.44 -2.98 31.78
CA LEU A 156 -18.35 -3.77 30.56
C LEU A 156 -19.69 -3.87 29.83
N LEU A 157 -20.81 -3.99 30.57
CA LEU A 157 -22.15 -4.02 29.98
C LEU A 157 -22.61 -2.65 29.45
N SER A 158 -22.18 -1.54 30.06
CA SER A 158 -22.59 -0.19 29.64
C SER A 158 -21.85 0.30 28.39
N VAL A 159 -20.53 0.06 28.32
CA VAL A 159 -19.72 0.50 27.18
C VAL A 159 -19.72 -0.57 26.08
N ALA A 160 -19.64 -1.86 26.45
CA ALA A 160 -19.57 -3.02 25.56
C ALA A 160 -18.43 -3.00 24.52
N PHE A 161 -17.98 -4.18 24.10
CA PHE A 161 -17.06 -4.29 22.97
C PHE A 161 -17.78 -4.02 21.64
N ASP A 162 -17.04 -3.50 20.67
CA ASP A 162 -17.51 -3.32 19.30
C ASP A 162 -17.25 -4.60 18.49
N ASP A 163 -18.32 -5.24 18.02
CA ASP A 163 -18.26 -6.53 17.30
C ASP A 163 -17.72 -6.41 15.87
N THR A 164 -17.52 -5.19 15.37
CA THR A 164 -16.83 -4.93 14.11
C THR A 164 -15.32 -5.14 14.24
N PHE A 165 -14.79 -5.22 15.47
CA PHE A 165 -13.40 -5.57 15.71
C PHE A 165 -13.19 -7.10 15.66
N ARG A 166 -11.97 -7.48 15.33
CA ARG A 166 -11.49 -8.87 15.36
C ARG A 166 -10.21 -8.99 16.18
N SER A 167 -9.46 -7.89 16.29
CA SER A 167 -8.32 -7.66 17.17
C SER A 167 -8.13 -6.15 17.33
N GLY A 168 -7.41 -5.73 18.37
CA GLY A 168 -7.22 -4.32 18.74
C GLY A 168 -8.48 -3.63 19.29
N GLU A 169 -9.49 -4.43 19.69
CA GLU A 169 -10.72 -3.95 20.32
C GLU A 169 -10.47 -3.27 21.67
N ASP A 170 -9.36 -3.61 22.32
CA ASP A 170 -8.93 -3.13 23.62
C ASP A 170 -8.48 -1.65 23.57
N ILE A 171 -7.77 -1.27 22.52
CA ILE A 171 -7.34 0.12 22.26
C ILE A 171 -8.58 1.00 22.06
N GLU A 172 -9.53 0.53 21.25
CA GLU A 172 -10.79 1.25 20.99
C GLU A 172 -11.64 1.36 22.26
N LEU A 173 -11.80 0.25 23.00
CA LEU A 173 -12.56 0.21 24.24
C LEU A 173 -11.94 1.17 25.28
N ARG A 174 -10.61 1.20 25.40
CA ARG A 174 -9.90 2.12 26.30
C ARG A 174 -10.23 3.59 26.02
N ILE A 175 -10.37 3.98 24.76
CA ILE A 175 -10.75 5.35 24.39
C ILE A 175 -12.16 5.65 24.94
N ARG A 176 -13.13 4.77 24.67
CA ARG A 176 -14.51 4.96 25.12
C ARG A 176 -14.67 4.90 26.64
N LEU A 177 -13.92 4.03 27.32
CA LEU A 177 -13.92 3.95 28.78
C LEU A 177 -13.37 5.25 29.40
N LYS A 178 -12.28 5.80 28.86
CA LYS A 178 -11.74 7.10 29.31
C LYS A 178 -12.70 8.25 29.01
N GLU A 179 -13.41 8.21 27.89
CA GLU A 179 -14.47 9.20 27.55
C GLU A 179 -15.63 9.17 28.52
N ALA A 180 -16.02 7.99 28.97
CA ALA A 180 -17.05 7.80 29.98
C ALA A 180 -16.57 8.13 31.42
N GLY A 181 -15.31 8.56 31.58
CA GLY A 181 -14.76 8.99 32.87
C GLY A 181 -14.35 7.84 33.81
N TYR A 182 -14.25 6.62 33.32
CA TYR A 182 -13.88 5.47 34.14
C TYR A 182 -12.39 5.46 34.48
N ARG A 183 -12.06 5.03 35.70
CA ARG A 183 -10.68 4.97 36.18
C ARG A 183 -10.02 3.64 35.79
N LEU A 184 -9.07 3.71 34.87
CA LEU A 184 -8.34 2.55 34.36
C LEU A 184 -6.87 2.55 34.83
N GLY A 185 -6.30 1.38 35.07
CA GLY A 185 -4.90 1.22 35.48
C GLY A 185 -4.23 -0.05 34.97
N VAL A 186 -2.90 -0.08 35.04
CA VAL A 186 -2.08 -1.29 34.89
C VAL A 186 -1.34 -1.47 36.20
N SER A 187 -1.45 -2.66 36.81
CA SER A 187 -0.84 -2.97 38.09
C SER A 187 0.68 -2.94 37.99
N SER A 188 1.32 -2.30 38.97
CA SER A 188 2.76 -2.33 39.17
C SER A 188 3.19 -3.37 40.21
N THR A 189 2.22 -3.98 40.90
CA THR A 189 2.47 -4.90 42.03
C THR A 189 2.28 -6.36 41.62
N THR A 190 1.40 -6.62 40.65
CA THR A 190 1.02 -7.97 40.25
C THR A 190 1.13 -8.13 38.74
N ALA A 191 1.85 -9.16 38.31
CA ALA A 191 2.08 -9.45 36.89
C ALA A 191 1.79 -10.91 36.54
N VAL A 192 1.36 -11.15 35.30
CA VAL A 192 1.07 -12.48 34.76
C VAL A 192 2.06 -12.85 33.65
N ARG A 193 2.24 -14.15 33.45
CA ARG A 193 2.95 -14.68 32.28
C ARG A 193 2.00 -14.65 31.08
N HIS A 194 2.48 -14.16 29.95
CA HIS A 194 1.75 -14.05 28.68
C HIS A 194 2.57 -14.73 27.58
N ARG A 195 2.03 -15.79 26.98
CA ARG A 195 2.79 -16.70 26.13
C ARG A 195 2.60 -16.42 24.65
N PHE A 196 3.67 -16.64 23.87
CA PHE A 196 3.64 -16.56 22.42
C PHE A 196 4.17 -17.81 21.76
N ALA A 197 3.43 -18.28 20.75
CA ALA A 197 3.87 -19.37 19.90
C ALA A 197 5.11 -18.93 19.09
N ASP A 198 6.10 -19.81 19.04
CA ASP A 198 7.39 -19.52 18.45
C ASP A 198 7.44 -19.83 16.95
N THR A 199 6.57 -19.17 16.18
CA THR A 199 6.52 -19.33 14.73
C THR A 199 6.44 -17.99 14.03
N PHE A 200 6.96 -17.94 12.79
CA PHE A 200 6.81 -16.75 11.95
C PHE A 200 5.34 -16.44 11.66
N ASP A 201 4.53 -17.47 11.40
CA ASP A 201 3.11 -17.29 11.07
C ASP A 201 2.37 -16.62 12.22
N PHE A 202 2.62 -17.04 13.46
CA PHE A 202 2.05 -16.41 14.65
C PHE A 202 2.47 -14.94 14.78
N ALA A 203 3.77 -14.65 14.68
CA ALA A 203 4.27 -13.27 14.75
C ALA A 203 3.71 -12.37 13.63
N ARG A 204 3.65 -12.89 12.40
CA ARG A 204 3.06 -12.20 11.24
C ARG A 204 1.59 -11.89 11.49
N ASP A 205 0.82 -12.88 11.95
CA ASP A 205 -0.62 -12.74 12.15
C ASP A 205 -0.90 -11.73 13.27
N GLN A 206 -0.07 -11.69 14.31
CA GLN A 206 -0.11 -10.64 15.34
C GLN A 206 0.08 -9.24 14.73
N TRP A 207 1.13 -9.03 13.92
CA TRP A 207 1.38 -7.71 13.32
C TRP A 207 0.26 -7.25 12.37
N LEU A 208 -0.30 -8.18 11.60
CA LEU A 208 -1.43 -7.92 10.72
C LEU A 208 -2.67 -7.50 11.52
N GLN A 209 -2.95 -8.22 12.60
CA GLN A 209 -4.07 -7.93 13.50
C GLN A 209 -3.91 -6.57 14.19
N ASP A 210 -2.73 -6.27 14.73
CA ASP A 210 -2.41 -4.98 15.35
C ASP A 210 -2.62 -3.82 14.36
N GLY A 211 -2.09 -3.96 13.13
CA GLY A 211 -2.23 -2.94 12.08
C GLY A 211 -3.69 -2.68 11.71
N ALA A 212 -4.48 -3.75 11.52
CA ALA A 212 -5.90 -3.65 11.22
C ALA A 212 -6.72 -3.05 12.39
N GLY A 213 -6.43 -3.45 13.63
CA GLY A 213 -7.10 -2.93 14.82
C GLY A 213 -6.83 -1.43 15.03
N MET A 214 -5.58 -1.00 14.84
CA MET A 214 -5.22 0.42 14.87
C MET A 214 -5.94 1.22 13.78
N ALA A 215 -6.00 0.70 12.55
CA ALA A 215 -6.73 1.33 11.45
C ALA A 215 -8.23 1.54 11.75
N ARG A 216 -8.90 0.52 12.30
CA ARG A 216 -10.31 0.63 12.70
C ARG A 216 -10.49 1.67 13.80
N THR A 217 -9.58 1.69 14.77
CA THR A 217 -9.58 2.71 15.84
C THR A 217 -9.39 4.12 15.29
N ILE A 218 -8.43 4.34 14.39
CA ILE A 218 -8.20 5.62 13.70
C ILE A 218 -9.47 6.07 12.97
N ARG A 219 -10.14 5.15 12.26
CA ARG A 219 -11.37 5.48 11.52
C ARG A 219 -12.54 5.84 12.42
N LYS A 220 -12.64 5.21 13.60
CA LYS A 220 -13.72 5.44 14.55
C LYS A 220 -13.48 6.72 15.36
N HIS A 221 -12.22 6.98 15.72
CA HIS A 221 -11.81 8.08 16.61
C HIS A 221 -10.70 8.97 15.99
N PRO A 222 -10.89 9.59 14.81
CA PRO A 222 -9.79 10.23 14.07
C PRO A 222 -9.09 11.35 14.84
N ALA A 223 -9.82 12.14 15.62
CA ALA A 223 -9.26 13.23 16.41
C ALA A 223 -8.32 12.76 17.54
N ARG A 224 -8.54 11.55 18.07
CA ARG A 224 -7.81 11.01 19.24
C ARG A 224 -6.82 9.90 18.89
N ALA A 225 -7.12 9.15 17.84
CA ALA A 225 -6.33 8.03 17.37
C ALA A 225 -5.53 8.35 16.11
N GLY A 226 -5.72 9.50 15.45
CA GLY A 226 -5.02 9.83 14.19
C GLY A 226 -3.48 9.77 14.30
N TRP A 227 -2.91 10.11 15.45
CA TRP A 227 -1.48 10.00 15.71
C TRP A 227 -0.96 8.55 15.69
N MET A 228 -1.83 7.55 15.86
CA MET A 228 -1.49 6.14 15.82
C MET A 228 -0.99 5.69 14.43
N LEU A 229 -1.22 6.48 13.37
CA LEU A 229 -0.57 6.30 12.07
C LEU A 229 0.97 6.27 12.17
N ALA A 230 1.54 7.00 13.13
CA ALA A 230 2.98 7.04 13.36
C ALA A 230 3.49 5.91 14.27
N LEU A 231 2.61 5.18 14.96
CA LEU A 231 3.02 4.20 15.99
C LEU A 231 3.92 3.09 15.45
N PRO A 232 3.61 2.41 14.33
CA PRO A 232 4.47 1.32 13.84
C PRO A 232 5.86 1.83 13.48
N LEU A 233 5.98 3.00 12.84
CA LEU A 233 7.27 3.60 12.53
C LEU A 233 8.04 3.98 13.80
N LEU A 234 7.40 4.66 14.76
CA LEU A 234 8.04 5.05 16.01
C LEU A 234 8.50 3.83 16.84
N ALA A 235 7.68 2.78 16.88
CA ALA A 235 8.02 1.52 17.52
C ALA A 235 9.19 0.83 16.80
N THR A 236 9.20 0.83 15.46
CA THR A 236 10.29 0.28 14.64
C THR A 236 11.60 1.00 14.88
N VAL A 237 11.62 2.33 14.83
CA VAL A 237 12.84 3.14 15.03
C VAL A 237 13.40 2.92 16.43
N ARG A 238 12.56 3.03 17.47
CA ARG A 238 12.97 2.77 18.85
C ARG A 238 13.44 1.33 19.02
N GLY A 239 12.70 0.39 18.45
CA GLY A 239 12.95 -1.03 18.49
C GLY A 239 14.30 -1.41 17.91
N MET A 240 14.57 -0.96 16.68
CA MET A 240 15.87 -1.13 16.02
C MET A 240 17.00 -0.50 16.85
N GLY A 241 16.80 0.69 17.40
CA GLY A 241 17.79 1.33 18.28
C GLY A 241 18.10 0.52 19.54
N LEU A 242 17.08 -0.01 20.22
CA LEU A 242 17.25 -0.87 21.38
C LEU A 242 17.89 -2.21 21.02
N SER A 243 17.49 -2.80 19.88
CA SER A 243 18.07 -4.06 19.37
C SER A 243 19.55 -3.87 19.03
N LEU A 244 19.95 -2.76 18.39
CA LEU A 244 21.36 -2.48 18.13
C LEU A 244 22.22 -2.43 19.40
N LEU A 245 21.64 -1.95 20.51
CA LEU A 245 22.36 -1.80 21.78
C LEU A 245 22.40 -3.07 22.64
N HIS A 246 21.36 -3.90 22.60
CA HIS A 246 21.21 -5.02 23.54
C HIS A 246 21.13 -6.39 22.84
N GLU A 247 20.45 -6.46 21.69
CA GLU A 247 20.11 -7.72 21.01
C GLU A 247 20.06 -7.55 19.48
N PRO A 248 21.21 -7.39 18.78
CA PRO A 248 21.23 -7.04 17.35
C PRO A 248 20.55 -8.07 16.44
N ARG A 249 20.44 -9.32 16.91
CA ARG A 249 19.72 -10.39 16.20
C ARG A 249 18.26 -10.05 15.90
N PHE A 250 17.62 -9.15 16.65
CA PHE A 250 16.21 -8.77 16.44
C PHE A 250 15.98 -7.70 15.36
N LEU A 251 17.01 -7.26 14.63
CA LEU A 251 16.83 -6.30 13.52
C LEU A 251 15.86 -6.78 12.41
N PRO A 252 15.91 -8.04 11.92
CA PRO A 252 14.95 -8.56 10.94
C PRO A 252 13.50 -8.54 11.42
N TYR A 253 13.25 -8.77 12.72
CA TYR A 253 11.91 -8.68 13.32
C TYR A 253 11.27 -7.32 13.04
N TRP A 254 12.01 -6.23 13.21
CA TRP A 254 11.50 -4.88 13.05
C TRP A 254 11.14 -4.54 11.59
N ALA A 255 11.83 -5.13 10.61
CA ALA A 255 11.45 -5.01 9.21
C ALA A 255 10.11 -5.70 8.93
N GLY A 256 9.91 -6.91 9.47
CA GLY A 256 8.64 -7.64 9.40
C GLY A 256 7.50 -6.88 10.08
N PHE A 257 7.71 -6.48 11.34
CA PHE A 257 6.78 -5.68 12.12
C PHE A 257 6.31 -4.45 11.35
N MET A 258 7.23 -3.63 10.83
CA MET A 258 6.87 -2.42 10.08
C MET A 258 6.07 -2.74 8.82
N LEU A 259 6.53 -3.69 8.01
CA LEU A 259 5.94 -4.02 6.72
C LEU A 259 4.51 -4.57 6.86
N TYR A 260 4.32 -5.57 7.72
CA TYR A 260 3.02 -6.22 7.89
C TYR A 260 2.02 -5.33 8.61
N ASN A 261 2.47 -4.57 9.61
CA ASN A 261 1.60 -3.66 10.35
C ASN A 261 1.08 -2.53 9.44
N TYR A 262 1.96 -1.86 8.68
CA TYR A 262 1.52 -0.85 7.72
C TYR A 262 0.72 -1.44 6.56
N GLY A 263 1.08 -2.65 6.08
CA GLY A 263 0.32 -3.35 5.05
C GLY A 263 -1.15 -3.56 5.44
N ALA A 264 -1.39 -4.08 6.66
CA ALA A 264 -2.74 -4.24 7.20
C ALA A 264 -3.43 -2.91 7.50
N MET A 265 -2.71 -1.97 8.12
CA MET A 265 -3.26 -0.67 8.52
C MET A 265 -3.78 0.11 7.32
N PHE A 266 -2.95 0.30 6.29
CA PHE A 266 -3.36 1.03 5.10
C PHE A 266 -4.43 0.27 4.32
N GLY A 267 -4.36 -1.06 4.28
CA GLY A 267 -5.42 -1.90 3.68
C GLY A 267 -6.80 -1.63 4.31
N GLU A 268 -6.87 -1.48 5.63
CA GLU A 268 -8.12 -1.26 6.36
C GLU A 268 -8.56 0.22 6.38
N ILE A 269 -7.62 1.18 6.42
CA ILE A 269 -7.92 2.62 6.30
C ILE A 269 -8.53 2.95 4.94
N LEU A 270 -7.96 2.37 3.89
CA LEU A 270 -8.34 2.65 2.49
C LEU A 270 -9.59 1.87 2.07
N ARG A 271 -10.12 1.01 2.95
CA ARG A 271 -11.38 0.28 2.74
C ARG A 271 -12.58 1.26 2.75
N PRO A 272 -13.45 1.31 1.72
CA PRO A 272 -14.64 2.16 1.76
C PRO A 272 -15.59 1.81 2.93
N ARG A 273 -16.23 2.81 3.57
CA ARG A 273 -17.28 2.57 4.59
C ARG A 273 -18.49 1.91 3.92
N GLY A 274 -18.88 0.71 4.40
CA GLY A 274 -20.13 0.05 4.02
C GLY A 274 -20.10 -0.82 2.76
N ALA A 275 -18.92 -1.11 2.18
CA ALA A 275 -18.83 -1.98 1.00
C ALA A 275 -18.13 -3.30 1.34
N GLY A 276 -18.74 -4.42 0.94
CA GLY A 276 -17.99 -5.65 0.62
C GLY A 276 -16.87 -5.32 -0.36
N LEU A 277 -15.82 -6.16 -0.38
CA LEU A 277 -14.60 -6.04 -1.19
C LEU A 277 -14.85 -5.30 -2.52
N SER A 278 -14.50 -4.02 -2.61
CA SER A 278 -14.62 -3.26 -3.88
C SER A 278 -13.70 -2.03 -3.96
N VAL A 279 -13.13 -1.87 -5.15
CA VAL A 279 -12.54 -0.71 -5.88
C VAL A 279 -11.56 0.24 -5.15
N GLY A 280 -11.79 0.65 -3.89
CA GLY A 280 -10.91 1.59 -3.17
C GLY A 280 -9.52 1.02 -2.83
N GLY A 281 -9.45 -0.28 -2.54
CA GLY A 281 -8.18 -0.98 -2.29
C GLY A 281 -7.29 -1.05 -3.53
N ASN A 282 -7.87 -1.16 -4.73
CA ASN A 282 -7.08 -1.18 -5.97
C ASN A 282 -6.39 0.16 -6.22
N THR A 283 -7.05 1.30 -5.97
CA THR A 283 -6.45 2.62 -6.14
C THR A 283 -5.25 2.84 -5.19
N ALA A 284 -5.37 2.37 -3.95
CA ALA A 284 -4.29 2.40 -2.97
C ALA A 284 -3.10 1.53 -3.38
N TRP A 285 -3.35 0.28 -3.75
CA TRP A 285 -2.31 -0.64 -4.23
C TRP A 285 -1.65 -0.14 -5.51
N LEU A 286 -2.42 0.46 -6.43
CA LEU A 286 -1.88 1.08 -7.65
C LEU A 286 -1.02 2.30 -7.32
N THR A 287 -1.45 3.13 -6.36
CA THR A 287 -0.66 4.28 -5.93
C THR A 287 0.66 3.81 -5.30
N ALA A 288 0.62 2.83 -4.40
CA ALA A 288 1.82 2.23 -3.82
C ALA A 288 2.73 1.58 -4.88
N ALA A 289 2.16 0.81 -5.82
CA ALA A 289 2.88 0.17 -6.91
C ALA A 289 3.54 1.16 -7.88
N ARG A 290 3.11 2.43 -7.87
CA ARG A 290 3.71 3.53 -8.64
C ARG A 290 4.74 4.30 -7.83
N VAL A 291 4.46 4.62 -6.56
CA VAL A 291 5.36 5.43 -5.72
C VAL A 291 6.64 4.65 -5.34
N VAL A 292 6.52 3.37 -5.00
CA VAL A 292 7.65 2.55 -4.54
C VAL A 292 8.76 2.43 -5.60
N PRO A 293 8.47 2.12 -6.89
CA PRO A 293 9.47 2.18 -7.96
C PRO A 293 10.17 3.52 -8.12
N MET A 294 9.54 4.63 -7.75
CA MET A 294 10.13 5.97 -7.93
C MET A 294 11.14 6.28 -6.83
N VAL A 295 10.78 5.98 -5.57
CA VAL A 295 11.72 6.11 -4.45
C VAL A 295 12.93 5.20 -4.66
N THR A 296 12.67 3.95 -5.03
CA THR A 296 13.75 2.99 -5.31
C THR A 296 14.52 3.31 -6.58
N GLY A 297 13.87 3.87 -7.61
CA GLY A 297 14.52 4.40 -8.81
C GLY A 297 15.47 5.55 -8.50
N PHE A 298 15.08 6.46 -7.60
CA PHE A 298 15.98 7.50 -7.09
C PHE A 298 17.20 6.88 -6.40
N LEU A 299 17.00 5.92 -5.51
CA LEU A 299 18.10 5.22 -4.84
C LEU A 299 19.00 4.47 -5.84
N PHE A 300 18.42 3.86 -6.87
CA PHE A 300 19.14 3.17 -7.93
C PHE A 300 20.05 4.14 -8.70
N TRP A 301 19.52 5.27 -9.16
CA TRP A 301 20.32 6.26 -9.89
C TRP A 301 21.28 7.02 -8.98
N ALA A 302 20.96 7.20 -7.70
CA ALA A 302 21.89 7.72 -6.71
C ALA A 302 23.09 6.78 -6.55
N LEU A 303 22.85 5.47 -6.42
CA LEU A 303 23.92 4.47 -6.35
C LEU A 303 24.72 4.41 -7.65
N ALA A 304 24.06 4.49 -8.81
CA ALA A 304 24.74 4.54 -10.11
C ALA A 304 25.62 5.79 -10.22
N ALA A 305 25.18 6.91 -9.62
CA ALA A 305 25.95 8.15 -9.59
C ALA A 305 27.21 8.09 -8.72
N LEU A 306 27.23 7.22 -7.72
CA LEU A 306 28.43 6.93 -6.93
C LEU A 306 29.42 6.00 -7.67
N MET A 307 28.98 5.33 -8.73
CA MET A 307 29.77 4.32 -9.45
C MET A 307 30.36 4.82 -10.76
N LEU A 308 29.65 5.69 -11.48
CA LEU A 308 29.99 6.08 -12.86
C LEU A 308 30.36 7.55 -12.97
N HIS A 309 31.09 7.90 -14.04
CA HIS A 309 31.33 9.30 -14.39
C HIS A 309 30.02 9.99 -14.84
N PRO A 310 29.83 11.29 -14.60
CA PRO A 310 28.66 12.06 -15.03
C PRO A 310 28.22 11.83 -16.47
N ASP A 311 29.17 11.71 -17.40
CA ASP A 311 28.86 11.45 -18.81
C ASP A 311 28.26 10.06 -19.05
N GLN A 312 28.75 9.04 -18.35
CA GLN A 312 28.22 7.68 -18.44
C GLN A 312 26.83 7.59 -17.78
N ILE A 313 26.61 8.30 -16.68
CA ILE A 313 25.29 8.41 -16.04
C ILE A 313 24.29 9.07 -16.99
N GLY A 314 24.71 10.16 -17.63
CA GLY A 314 23.92 10.87 -18.63
C GLY A 314 23.57 10.03 -19.83
N MET A 315 24.53 9.26 -20.33
CA MET A 315 24.30 8.33 -21.44
C MET A 315 23.34 7.22 -21.03
N GLY A 316 23.51 6.62 -19.85
CA GLY A 316 22.61 5.58 -19.34
C GLY A 316 21.19 6.08 -19.08
N SER A 317 21.04 7.29 -18.56
CA SER A 317 19.72 7.88 -18.34
C SER A 317 19.02 8.25 -19.65
N ALA A 318 19.79 8.63 -20.68
CA ALA A 318 19.26 8.82 -22.04
C ALA A 318 18.81 7.48 -22.67
N VAL A 319 19.60 6.41 -22.53
CA VAL A 319 19.19 5.05 -22.96
C VAL A 319 17.90 4.62 -22.23
N MET A 320 17.79 4.93 -20.94
CA MET A 320 16.57 4.65 -20.17
C MET A 320 15.37 5.48 -20.65
N ALA A 321 15.57 6.77 -20.94
CA ALA A 321 14.52 7.61 -21.50
C ALA A 321 14.04 7.09 -22.86
N ALA A 322 14.96 6.65 -23.72
CA ALA A 322 14.63 5.98 -24.98
C ALA A 322 13.85 4.69 -24.76
N ALA A 323 14.22 3.87 -23.76
CA ALA A 323 13.51 2.63 -23.44
C ALA A 323 12.08 2.91 -22.95
N LEU A 324 11.90 3.89 -22.07
CA LEU A 324 10.58 4.28 -21.57
C LEU A 324 9.71 4.90 -22.66
N LEU A 325 10.28 5.71 -23.55
CA LEU A 325 9.59 6.22 -24.74
C LEU A 325 9.14 5.07 -25.65
N THR A 326 10.02 4.10 -25.88
CA THR A 326 9.75 2.89 -26.66
C THR A 326 8.60 2.09 -26.04
N VAL A 327 8.56 1.95 -24.71
CA VAL A 327 7.44 1.33 -24.01
C VAL A 327 6.15 2.10 -24.26
N GLN A 328 6.15 3.43 -24.13
CA GLN A 328 4.93 4.22 -24.35
C GLN A 328 4.37 4.01 -25.77
N PHE A 329 5.19 4.13 -26.80
CA PHE A 329 4.74 3.91 -28.19
C PHE A 329 4.40 2.45 -28.48
N GLY A 330 5.18 1.50 -27.94
CA GLY A 330 4.97 0.06 -28.13
C GLY A 330 3.68 -0.45 -27.50
N MET A 331 3.10 0.23 -26.51
CA MET A 331 1.86 -0.22 -25.89
C MET A 331 0.64 -0.19 -26.82
N LEU A 332 0.59 0.69 -27.82
CA LEU A 332 -0.49 0.82 -28.83
C LEU A 332 -1.93 0.82 -28.26
N GLY A 333 -2.12 1.24 -27.00
CA GLY A 333 -3.41 1.19 -26.31
C GLY A 333 -3.88 -0.20 -25.85
N VAL A 334 -3.08 -1.26 -26.07
CA VAL A 334 -3.44 -2.65 -25.73
C VAL A 334 -3.77 -2.82 -24.25
N GLY A 335 -3.07 -2.12 -23.36
CA GLY A 335 -3.36 -2.17 -21.92
C GLY A 335 -4.77 -1.66 -21.59
N GLN A 336 -5.24 -0.61 -22.26
CA GLN A 336 -6.57 -0.05 -22.04
C GLN A 336 -7.67 -0.96 -22.62
N ALA A 337 -7.42 -1.57 -23.77
CA ALA A 337 -8.29 -2.60 -24.33
C ALA A 337 -8.37 -3.85 -23.42
N THR A 338 -7.27 -4.20 -22.76
CA THR A 338 -7.24 -5.33 -21.83
C THR A 338 -8.12 -5.07 -20.61
N LEU A 339 -8.12 -3.84 -20.07
CA LEU A 339 -9.00 -3.45 -18.96
C LEU A 339 -10.49 -3.63 -19.29
N THR A 340 -10.88 -3.39 -20.53
CA THR A 340 -12.29 -3.45 -20.95
C THR A 340 -12.71 -4.82 -21.46
N LEU A 341 -11.85 -5.54 -22.17
CA LEU A 341 -12.18 -6.79 -22.85
C LEU A 341 -11.95 -8.04 -21.98
N LEU A 342 -11.04 -7.99 -21.01
CA LEU A 342 -10.66 -9.16 -20.20
C LEU A 342 -11.80 -9.69 -19.30
N PRO A 343 -12.58 -8.84 -18.60
CA PRO A 343 -13.63 -9.33 -17.69
C PRO A 343 -14.73 -10.16 -18.37
N GLY A 344 -14.92 -9.99 -19.68
CA GLY A 344 -15.96 -10.68 -20.47
C GLY A 344 -15.51 -11.98 -21.16
N GLN A 345 -14.29 -12.47 -20.92
CA GLN A 345 -13.76 -13.65 -21.62
C GLN A 345 -14.17 -14.96 -20.93
N SER A 346 -14.72 -15.91 -21.69
CA SER A 346 -15.18 -17.21 -21.18
C SER A 346 -14.05 -18.18 -20.81
N ASP A 347 -12.82 -17.97 -21.32
CA ASP A 347 -11.65 -18.82 -21.05
C ASP A 347 -10.79 -18.32 -19.86
N GLY A 348 -11.36 -17.45 -19.02
CA GLY A 348 -10.61 -16.74 -17.97
C GLY A 348 -9.60 -15.73 -18.52
N GLY A 349 -9.70 -15.39 -19.82
CA GLY A 349 -8.88 -14.40 -20.50
C GLY A 349 -7.52 -14.93 -20.99
N ARG A 350 -7.27 -16.24 -20.96
CA ARG A 350 -5.96 -16.85 -21.24
C ARG A 350 -5.44 -16.52 -22.65
N ARG A 351 -6.31 -16.59 -23.66
CA ARG A 351 -5.96 -16.25 -25.05
C ARG A 351 -5.77 -14.75 -25.26
N LEU A 352 -6.60 -13.94 -24.60
CA LEU A 352 -6.51 -12.49 -24.67
C LEU A 352 -5.21 -11.98 -24.02
N ILE A 353 -4.85 -12.52 -22.85
CA ILE A 353 -3.59 -12.18 -22.16
C ILE A 353 -2.40 -12.52 -23.05
N ALA A 354 -2.34 -13.73 -23.62
CA ALA A 354 -1.27 -14.14 -24.53
C ALA A 354 -1.18 -13.21 -25.75
N SER A 355 -2.32 -12.95 -26.41
CA SER A 355 -2.38 -12.06 -27.58
C SER A 355 -1.94 -10.64 -27.23
N SER A 356 -2.31 -10.13 -26.06
CA SER A 356 -1.94 -8.80 -25.59
C SER A 356 -0.44 -8.67 -25.32
N LEU A 357 0.18 -9.68 -24.68
CA LEU A 357 1.61 -9.70 -24.39
C LEU A 357 2.43 -9.84 -25.67
N LEU A 358 2.00 -10.70 -26.61
CA LEU A 358 2.68 -10.86 -27.90
C LEU A 358 2.56 -9.61 -28.77
N THR A 359 1.38 -8.98 -28.80
CA THR A 359 1.16 -7.74 -29.57
C THR A 359 2.08 -6.64 -29.05
N VAL A 360 2.09 -6.41 -27.74
CA VAL A 360 2.97 -5.42 -27.08
C VAL A 360 4.44 -5.75 -27.30
N GLY A 361 4.85 -7.01 -27.16
CA GLY A 361 6.24 -7.41 -27.38
C GLY A 361 6.71 -7.10 -28.80
N VAL A 362 5.93 -7.46 -29.82
CA VAL A 362 6.29 -7.22 -31.23
C VAL A 362 6.30 -5.73 -31.57
N SER A 363 5.26 -4.99 -31.18
CA SER A 363 5.23 -3.54 -31.42
C SER A 363 6.37 -2.82 -30.70
N THR A 364 6.71 -3.21 -29.47
CA THR A 364 7.84 -2.64 -28.74
C THR A 364 9.17 -2.90 -29.44
N VAL A 365 9.41 -4.08 -30.03
CA VAL A 365 10.65 -4.34 -30.82
C VAL A 365 10.73 -3.43 -32.04
N VAL A 366 9.63 -3.30 -32.80
CA VAL A 366 9.58 -2.43 -33.99
C VAL A 366 9.85 -0.97 -33.61
N VAL A 367 9.19 -0.49 -32.55
CA VAL A 367 9.39 0.86 -32.04
C VAL A 367 10.82 1.05 -31.51
N ALA A 368 11.40 0.05 -30.84
CA ALA A 368 12.77 0.11 -30.32
C ALA A 368 13.77 0.33 -31.46
N GLY A 369 13.61 -0.40 -32.57
CA GLY A 369 14.44 -0.22 -33.77
C GLY A 369 14.28 1.18 -34.38
N ALA A 370 13.06 1.71 -34.46
CA ALA A 370 12.80 3.05 -34.96
C ALA A 370 13.41 4.13 -34.05
N VAL A 371 13.23 4.03 -32.73
CA VAL A 371 13.79 4.98 -31.75
C VAL A 371 15.32 4.94 -31.78
N ALA A 372 15.92 3.74 -31.79
CA ALA A 372 17.36 3.59 -31.90
C ALA A 372 17.87 4.18 -33.22
N GLY A 373 17.22 3.91 -34.36
CA GLY A 373 17.61 4.47 -35.66
C GLY A 373 17.53 5.99 -35.73
N VAL A 374 16.43 6.59 -35.25
CA VAL A 374 16.27 8.05 -35.20
C VAL A 374 17.32 8.68 -34.31
N THR A 375 17.53 8.13 -33.12
CA THR A 375 18.47 8.72 -32.17
C THR A 375 19.94 8.44 -32.51
N PHE A 376 20.23 7.35 -33.22
CA PHE A 376 21.53 7.12 -33.86
C PHE A 376 21.83 8.18 -34.92
N ALA A 377 20.85 8.51 -35.76
CA ALA A 377 20.99 9.54 -36.79
C ALA A 377 21.24 10.95 -36.23
N LEU A 378 20.83 11.23 -34.99
CA LEU A 378 21.14 12.49 -34.29
C LEU A 378 22.62 12.59 -33.88
N GLY A 379 23.36 11.47 -33.80
CA GLY A 379 24.81 11.39 -33.59
C GLY A 379 25.31 11.72 -32.19
N SER A 380 24.77 12.74 -31.52
CA SER A 380 25.17 13.17 -30.18
C SER A 380 24.34 12.53 -29.06
N GLY A 381 24.86 12.60 -27.83
CA GLY A 381 24.15 12.12 -26.64
C GLY A 381 23.90 10.61 -26.67
N VAL A 382 22.61 10.23 -26.75
CA VAL A 382 22.20 8.82 -26.78
C VAL A 382 22.65 8.10 -28.06
N GLY A 383 22.85 8.83 -29.18
CA GLY A 383 23.29 8.23 -30.44
C GLY A 383 24.64 7.52 -30.33
N LEU A 384 25.52 8.00 -29.44
CA LEU A 384 26.80 7.38 -29.14
C LEU A 384 26.65 6.03 -28.46
N ALA A 385 25.61 5.84 -27.64
CA ALA A 385 25.38 4.60 -26.90
C ALA A 385 25.10 3.40 -27.83
N TRP A 386 24.57 3.65 -29.02
CA TRP A 386 24.21 2.60 -29.98
C TRP A 386 25.40 2.05 -30.77
N HIS A 387 26.59 2.66 -30.66
CA HIS A 387 27.81 2.09 -31.22
C HIS A 387 28.24 0.82 -30.49
N ASP A 388 27.82 0.66 -29.23
CA ASP A 388 28.00 -0.57 -28.48
C ASP A 388 26.84 -1.54 -28.76
N PRO A 389 27.09 -2.68 -29.43
CA PRO A 389 26.05 -3.66 -29.73
C PRO A 389 25.47 -4.30 -28.46
N VAL A 390 26.23 -4.37 -27.36
CA VAL A 390 25.76 -4.92 -26.08
C VAL A 390 24.73 -3.97 -25.45
N VAL A 391 25.03 -2.66 -25.42
CA VAL A 391 24.07 -1.65 -24.93
C VAL A 391 22.79 -1.68 -25.75
N THR A 392 22.91 -1.78 -27.08
CA THR A 392 21.74 -1.86 -27.99
C THR A 392 20.89 -3.09 -27.71
N ALA A 393 21.51 -4.27 -27.54
CA ALA A 393 20.80 -5.50 -27.20
C ALA A 393 20.10 -5.41 -25.85
N ILE A 394 20.79 -4.89 -24.82
CA ILE A 394 20.21 -4.69 -23.49
C ILE A 394 19.04 -3.69 -23.54
N PHE A 395 19.16 -2.61 -24.32
CA PHE A 395 18.09 -1.64 -24.53
C PHE A 395 16.82 -2.30 -25.08
N VAL A 396 16.94 -3.05 -26.18
CA VAL A 396 15.79 -3.74 -26.80
C VAL A 396 15.17 -4.74 -25.82
N ALA A 397 15.99 -5.56 -25.17
CA ALA A 397 15.53 -6.52 -24.17
C ALA A 397 14.80 -5.84 -23.00
N THR A 398 15.38 -4.76 -22.48
CA THR A 398 14.81 -3.99 -21.36
C THR A 398 13.49 -3.34 -21.76
N ALA A 399 13.40 -2.76 -22.95
CA ALA A 399 12.16 -2.15 -23.45
C ALA A 399 11.04 -3.19 -23.56
N VAL A 400 11.33 -4.37 -24.13
CA VAL A 400 10.35 -5.46 -24.27
C VAL A 400 9.90 -5.99 -22.91
N LEU A 401 10.84 -6.23 -21.99
CA LEU A 401 10.53 -6.71 -20.65
C LEU A 401 9.74 -5.68 -19.84
N ALA A 402 10.09 -4.40 -19.93
CA ALA A 402 9.37 -3.32 -19.28
C ALA A 402 7.94 -3.17 -19.84
N ALA A 403 7.77 -3.27 -21.16
CA ALA A 403 6.45 -3.24 -21.79
C ALA A 403 5.59 -4.44 -21.37
N ALA A 404 6.16 -5.64 -21.32
CA ALA A 404 5.49 -6.83 -20.81
C ALA A 404 5.11 -6.68 -19.32
N ALA A 405 5.99 -6.14 -18.48
CA ALA A 405 5.70 -5.87 -17.08
C ALA A 405 4.55 -4.84 -16.93
N TYR A 406 4.53 -3.80 -17.75
CA TYR A 406 3.46 -2.80 -17.78
C TYR A 406 2.13 -3.38 -18.25
N GLN A 407 2.16 -4.30 -19.22
CA GLN A 407 0.97 -5.00 -19.68
C GLN A 407 0.43 -5.96 -18.61
N LEU A 408 1.31 -6.64 -17.87
CA LEU A 408 0.92 -7.45 -16.71
C LEU A 408 0.28 -6.62 -15.59
N ASP A 409 0.63 -5.33 -15.44
CA ASP A 409 -0.08 -4.43 -14.52
C ASP A 409 -1.53 -4.28 -14.95
N HIS A 410 -1.78 -4.02 -16.24
CA HIS A 410 -3.14 -3.88 -16.78
C HIS A 410 -3.95 -5.17 -16.63
N VAL A 411 -3.33 -6.33 -16.86
CA VAL A 411 -3.96 -7.63 -16.62
C VAL A 411 -4.33 -7.79 -15.14
N GLY A 412 -3.43 -7.43 -14.22
CA GLY A 412 -3.69 -7.49 -12.78
C GLY A 412 -4.83 -6.58 -12.35
N VAL A 413 -4.89 -5.36 -12.88
CA VAL A 413 -5.99 -4.41 -12.62
C VAL A 413 -7.31 -4.92 -13.18
N ALA A 414 -7.31 -5.47 -14.40
CA ALA A 414 -8.51 -6.04 -15.02
C ALA A 414 -9.06 -7.26 -14.25
N GLN A 415 -8.20 -7.97 -13.50
CA GLN A 415 -8.57 -9.07 -12.61
C GLN A 415 -8.88 -8.61 -11.17
N GLU A 416 -8.95 -7.31 -10.91
CA GLU A 416 -9.14 -6.71 -9.59
C GLU A 416 -8.06 -7.08 -8.55
N ARG A 417 -6.84 -7.40 -9.02
CA ARG A 417 -5.69 -7.81 -8.20
C ARG A 417 -4.51 -6.86 -8.38
N ALA A 418 -4.72 -5.57 -8.10
CA ALA A 418 -3.67 -4.57 -8.18
C ALA A 418 -2.54 -4.78 -7.17
N ASP A 419 -2.79 -5.51 -6.09
CA ASP A 419 -1.79 -5.98 -5.11
C ASP A 419 -0.61 -6.68 -5.80
N ARG A 420 -0.89 -7.44 -6.87
CA ARG A 420 0.12 -8.16 -7.65
C ARG A 420 1.13 -7.24 -8.33
N ALA A 421 0.71 -6.04 -8.72
CA ALA A 421 1.59 -5.05 -9.33
C ALA A 421 2.61 -4.52 -8.32
N LEU A 422 2.20 -4.25 -7.07
CA LEU A 422 3.13 -3.81 -6.03
C LEU A 422 4.21 -4.86 -5.75
N VAL A 423 3.84 -6.14 -5.62
CA VAL A 423 4.81 -7.22 -5.39
C VAL A 423 5.85 -7.28 -6.52
N ARG A 424 5.40 -7.16 -7.78
CA ARG A 424 6.30 -7.16 -8.94
C ARG A 424 7.22 -5.94 -8.96
N SER A 425 6.66 -4.75 -8.70
CA SER A 425 7.42 -3.51 -8.56
C SER A 425 8.51 -3.61 -7.47
N LEU A 426 8.18 -4.19 -6.31
CA LEU A 426 9.14 -4.41 -5.22
C LEU A 426 10.27 -5.35 -5.63
N VAL A 427 9.94 -6.50 -6.22
CA VAL A 427 10.94 -7.47 -6.69
C VAL A 427 11.84 -6.84 -7.76
N GLN A 428 11.26 -6.11 -8.71
CA GLN A 428 12.02 -5.38 -9.73
C GLN A 428 13.04 -4.43 -9.09
N SER A 429 12.60 -3.59 -8.15
CA SER A 429 13.46 -2.64 -7.47
C SER A 429 14.55 -3.31 -6.63
N LEU A 430 14.22 -4.39 -5.91
CA LEU A 430 15.20 -5.13 -5.11
C LEU A 430 16.27 -5.79 -5.99
N VAL A 431 15.89 -6.37 -7.12
CA VAL A 431 16.85 -6.97 -8.06
C VAL A 431 17.74 -5.90 -8.69
N GLN A 432 17.20 -4.73 -9.05
CA GLN A 432 17.98 -3.60 -9.57
C GLN A 432 19.04 -3.14 -8.57
N LEU A 433 18.64 -2.92 -7.31
CA LEU A 433 19.55 -2.48 -6.25
C LEU A 433 20.58 -3.56 -5.89
N ALA A 434 20.17 -4.84 -5.84
CA ALA A 434 21.08 -5.94 -5.56
C ALA A 434 22.12 -6.15 -6.66
N ALA A 435 21.71 -6.04 -7.93
CA ALA A 435 22.61 -6.13 -9.07
C ALA A 435 23.67 -5.00 -9.03
N LEU A 436 23.24 -3.78 -8.74
CA LEU A 436 24.14 -2.63 -8.68
C LEU A 436 25.03 -2.66 -7.44
N GLY A 437 24.51 -3.09 -6.28
CA GLY A 437 25.30 -3.30 -5.07
C GLY A 437 26.35 -4.41 -5.23
N GLY A 438 26.01 -5.51 -5.91
CA GLY A 438 26.94 -6.57 -6.24
C GLY A 438 28.04 -6.11 -7.21
N ALA A 439 27.68 -5.31 -8.21
CA ALA A 439 28.65 -4.70 -9.11
C ALA A 439 29.61 -3.74 -8.38
N LEU A 440 29.09 -2.92 -7.46
CA LEU A 440 29.91 -2.06 -6.61
C LEU A 440 30.88 -2.88 -5.76
N ALA A 441 30.42 -3.97 -5.14
CA ALA A 441 31.24 -4.85 -4.32
C ALA A 441 32.35 -5.57 -5.11
N THR A 442 32.11 -5.86 -6.39
CA THR A 442 33.07 -6.51 -7.29
C THR A 442 33.94 -5.53 -8.07
N GLY A 443 33.71 -4.22 -7.92
CA GLY A 443 34.46 -3.17 -8.61
C GLY A 443 34.07 -2.93 -10.07
N LEU A 444 33.00 -3.57 -10.56
CA LEU A 444 32.48 -3.40 -11.93
C LEU A 444 31.77 -2.05 -12.05
N ARG A 445 32.34 -1.14 -12.84
CA ARG A 445 31.87 0.26 -13.02
C ARG A 445 31.67 0.60 -14.49
N GLU A 446 30.74 -0.10 -15.12
CA GLU A 446 30.44 0.08 -16.55
C GLU A 446 28.99 0.50 -16.78
N LEU A 447 28.75 1.19 -17.89
CA LEU A 447 27.41 1.58 -18.33
C LEU A 447 26.51 0.36 -18.57
N THR A 448 27.05 -0.69 -19.17
CA THR A 448 26.36 -1.97 -19.46
C THR A 448 25.77 -2.59 -18.20
N VAL A 449 26.45 -2.47 -17.06
CA VAL A 449 25.99 -2.96 -15.76
C VAL A 449 24.77 -2.20 -15.26
N VAL A 450 24.76 -0.87 -15.38
CA VAL A 450 23.62 -0.04 -14.95
C VAL A 450 22.40 -0.31 -15.82
N VAL A 451 22.55 -0.31 -17.14
CA VAL A 451 21.43 -0.61 -18.05
C VAL A 451 20.97 -2.06 -17.88
N GLY A 452 21.91 -3.00 -17.71
CA GLY A 452 21.65 -4.41 -17.47
C GLY A 452 20.91 -4.69 -16.16
N ALA A 453 21.23 -3.96 -15.08
CA ALA A 453 20.53 -4.07 -13.81
C ALA A 453 19.04 -3.71 -13.95
N VAL A 454 18.71 -2.69 -14.75
CA VAL A 454 17.31 -2.34 -15.04
C VAL A 454 16.61 -3.45 -15.82
N GLY A 455 17.26 -4.01 -16.83
CA GLY A 455 16.76 -5.16 -17.58
C GLY A 455 16.53 -6.40 -16.71
N ALA A 456 17.46 -6.71 -15.79
CA ALA A 456 17.34 -7.81 -14.84
C ALA A 456 16.14 -7.63 -13.90
N GLY A 457 15.90 -6.42 -13.40
CA GLY A 457 14.72 -6.10 -12.62
C GLY A 457 13.42 -6.28 -13.41
N ALA A 458 13.38 -5.82 -14.66
CA ALA A 458 12.22 -5.99 -15.53
C ALA A 458 11.95 -7.47 -15.82
N LEU A 459 13.00 -8.28 -16.04
CA LEU A 459 12.89 -9.73 -16.19
C LEU A 459 12.29 -10.37 -14.93
N ALA A 460 12.80 -10.04 -13.76
CA ALA A 460 12.28 -10.55 -12.49
C ALA A 460 10.79 -10.20 -12.31
N SER A 461 10.39 -8.97 -12.65
CA SER A 461 8.99 -8.52 -12.66
C SER A 461 8.12 -9.41 -13.54
N VAL A 462 8.54 -9.67 -14.79
CA VAL A 462 7.81 -10.52 -15.73
C VAL A 462 7.72 -11.96 -15.23
N LEU A 463 8.82 -12.55 -14.75
CA LEU A 463 8.84 -13.91 -14.22
C LEU A 463 7.89 -14.09 -13.03
N VAL A 464 7.89 -13.13 -12.10
CA VAL A 464 6.94 -13.11 -10.98
C VAL A 464 5.50 -12.99 -11.48
N GLY A 465 5.23 -12.15 -12.49
CA GLY A 465 3.90 -12.00 -13.07
C GLY A 465 3.38 -13.25 -13.74
N LEU A 466 4.22 -13.92 -14.54
CA LEU A 466 3.86 -15.21 -15.15
C LEU A 466 3.60 -16.29 -14.09
N ARG A 467 4.36 -16.29 -12.99
CA ARG A 467 4.14 -17.19 -11.84
C ARG A 467 2.83 -16.86 -11.10
N GLN A 468 2.51 -15.58 -10.92
CA GLN A 468 1.24 -15.12 -10.34
C GLN A 468 0.04 -15.59 -11.18
N LEU A 469 0.12 -15.47 -12.51
CA LEU A 469 -0.92 -15.96 -13.42
C LEU A 469 -1.05 -17.49 -13.37
N ARG A 470 0.07 -18.22 -13.30
CA ARG A 470 0.07 -19.68 -13.17
C ARG A 470 -0.62 -20.16 -11.90
N ARG A 471 -0.29 -19.55 -10.75
CA ARG A 471 -0.94 -19.86 -9.46
C ARG A 471 -2.44 -19.55 -9.45
N ALA A 472 -2.87 -18.58 -10.25
CA ALA A 472 -4.28 -18.22 -10.39
C ALA A 472 -5.03 -19.07 -11.44
N GLY A 473 -4.40 -20.10 -12.04
CA GLY A 473 -5.06 -20.96 -13.04
C GLY A 473 -5.27 -20.32 -14.41
N VAL A 474 -4.80 -19.10 -14.63
CA VAL A 474 -5.03 -18.28 -15.85
C VAL A 474 -3.74 -18.07 -16.65
N SER A 475 -2.95 -19.13 -16.78
CA SER A 475 -1.69 -19.08 -17.55
C SER A 475 -1.98 -18.69 -19.02
N PRO A 476 -1.21 -17.74 -19.61
CA PRO A 476 -1.40 -17.34 -21.00
C PRO A 476 -1.32 -18.56 -21.93
N ASP A 477 -2.25 -18.64 -22.88
CA ASP A 477 -2.26 -19.71 -23.88
C ASP A 477 -1.42 -19.32 -25.11
N TRP A 478 -0.17 -19.78 -25.13
CA TRP A 478 0.78 -19.48 -26.20
C TRP A 478 0.56 -20.27 -27.49
N ARG A 479 -0.28 -21.33 -27.48
CA ARG A 479 -0.45 -22.25 -28.62
C ARG A 479 -0.93 -21.55 -29.89
N GLY A 480 -1.65 -20.43 -29.74
CA GLY A 480 -2.19 -19.66 -30.85
C GLY A 480 -1.18 -18.75 -31.57
N GLY A 481 -0.02 -18.46 -30.97
CA GLY A 481 0.92 -17.45 -31.46
C GLY A 481 0.31 -16.04 -31.57
N LEU A 482 1.02 -15.14 -32.26
CA LEU A 482 0.46 -13.82 -32.59
C LEU A 482 -0.47 -13.96 -33.79
N ARG A 483 -1.74 -13.57 -33.63
CA ARG A 483 -2.75 -13.61 -34.71
C ARG A 483 -3.26 -12.21 -35.05
N PRO A 484 -3.39 -11.86 -36.34
CA PRO A 484 -3.84 -10.52 -36.75
C PRO A 484 -5.23 -10.13 -36.21
N GLY A 485 -6.19 -11.06 -36.23
CA GLY A 485 -7.57 -10.79 -35.78
C GLY A 485 -7.65 -10.32 -34.32
N PRO A 486 -7.17 -11.12 -33.34
CA PRO A 486 -7.10 -10.71 -31.93
C PRO A 486 -6.27 -9.46 -31.68
N ALA A 487 -5.16 -9.26 -32.40
CA ALA A 487 -4.35 -8.05 -32.27
C ALA A 487 -5.13 -6.79 -32.71
N VAL A 488 -5.81 -6.83 -33.86
CA VAL A 488 -6.64 -5.73 -34.35
C VAL A 488 -7.82 -5.45 -33.42
N ALA A 489 -8.42 -6.49 -32.84
CA ALA A 489 -9.49 -6.36 -31.86
C ALA A 489 -9.05 -5.63 -30.57
N LEU A 490 -7.78 -5.75 -30.18
CA LEU A 490 -7.18 -4.98 -29.07
C LEU A 490 -6.90 -3.51 -29.45
N LEU A 491 -6.51 -3.23 -30.70
CA LEU A 491 -6.17 -1.87 -31.13
C LEU A 491 -7.39 -0.95 -31.22
N LYS A 492 -8.52 -1.45 -31.73
CA LYS A 492 -9.71 -0.64 -32.01
C LYS A 492 -10.26 0.12 -30.78
N PRO A 493 -10.45 -0.50 -29.60
CA PRO A 493 -10.87 0.23 -28.40
C PRO A 493 -9.72 0.97 -27.69
N GLY A 494 -8.46 0.55 -27.91
CA GLY A 494 -7.29 1.09 -27.20
C GLY A 494 -6.76 2.41 -27.77
N LEU A 495 -6.78 2.58 -29.09
CA LEU A 495 -6.10 3.69 -29.79
C LEU A 495 -6.59 5.10 -29.38
N PRO A 496 -7.90 5.39 -29.25
CA PRO A 496 -8.35 6.74 -28.91
C PRO A 496 -7.85 7.21 -27.53
N ASN A 497 -7.83 6.32 -26.53
CA ASN A 497 -7.30 6.65 -25.21
C ASN A 497 -5.76 6.67 -25.21
N HIS A 498 -5.14 5.87 -26.08
CA HIS A 498 -3.68 5.85 -26.22
C HIS A 498 -3.11 7.17 -26.71
N ALA A 499 -3.79 7.84 -27.65
CA ALA A 499 -3.34 9.14 -28.18
C ALA A 499 -3.22 10.21 -27.07
N LEU A 500 -4.22 10.29 -26.17
CA LEU A 500 -4.16 11.16 -25.00
C LEU A 500 -2.98 10.81 -24.08
N MET A 501 -2.78 9.52 -23.79
CA MET A 501 -1.70 9.06 -22.92
C MET A 501 -0.32 9.35 -23.50
N LEU A 502 -0.14 9.16 -24.81
CA LEU A 502 1.11 9.50 -25.52
C LEU A 502 1.37 11.00 -25.47
N ALA A 503 0.38 11.82 -25.79
CA ALA A 503 0.51 13.27 -25.77
C ALA A 503 0.87 13.80 -24.36
N ASP A 504 0.29 13.23 -23.31
CA ASP A 504 0.59 13.62 -21.92
C ASP A 504 1.98 13.17 -21.45
N ARG A 505 2.45 11.98 -21.86
CA ARG A 505 3.65 11.34 -21.28
C ARG A 505 4.91 11.42 -22.13
N ALA A 506 4.80 11.37 -23.45
CA ALA A 506 5.95 11.38 -24.35
C ALA A 506 6.89 12.58 -24.13
N PRO A 507 6.40 13.82 -23.86
CA PRO A 507 7.28 14.96 -23.60
C PRO A 507 8.29 14.72 -22.46
N GLY A 508 7.87 14.04 -21.39
CA GLY A 508 8.74 13.73 -20.25
C GLY A 508 9.88 12.75 -20.57
N TYR A 509 9.77 11.97 -21.64
CA TYR A 509 10.81 11.06 -22.11
C TYR A 509 11.60 11.64 -23.29
N LEU A 510 10.99 12.54 -24.09
CA LEU A 510 11.66 13.24 -25.18
C LEU A 510 12.63 14.31 -24.66
N LEU A 511 12.29 15.02 -23.58
CA LEU A 511 13.15 16.08 -23.04
C LEU A 511 14.57 15.59 -22.65
N PRO A 512 14.74 14.49 -21.90
CA PRO A 512 16.08 13.95 -21.65
C PRO A 512 16.86 13.61 -22.93
N LEU A 513 16.19 13.11 -23.97
CA LEU A 513 16.83 12.80 -25.25
C LEU A 513 17.26 14.06 -26.00
N ILE A 514 16.42 15.09 -25.98
CA ILE A 514 16.73 16.39 -26.58
C ILE A 514 17.90 17.05 -25.84
N VAL A 515 17.87 17.07 -24.50
CA VAL A 515 18.96 17.58 -23.66
C VAL A 515 20.26 16.80 -23.93
N ALA A 516 20.19 15.48 -24.09
CA ALA A 516 21.36 14.67 -24.43
C ALA A 516 21.94 15.02 -25.80
N ALA A 517 21.07 15.26 -26.79
CA ALA A 517 21.49 15.63 -28.14
C ALA A 517 22.05 17.05 -28.22
N THR A 518 21.56 17.99 -27.41
CA THR A 518 21.92 19.42 -27.52
C THR A 518 22.96 19.89 -26.51
N LEU A 519 22.85 19.47 -25.25
CA LEU A 519 23.70 19.89 -24.13
C LEU A 519 24.70 18.81 -23.70
N GLY A 520 24.51 17.59 -24.19
CA GLY A 520 25.42 16.47 -23.95
C GLY A 520 25.11 15.65 -22.68
N PRO A 521 25.88 14.58 -22.44
CA PRO A 521 25.58 13.60 -21.40
C PRO A 521 25.64 14.16 -19.97
N ALA A 522 26.65 14.95 -19.60
CA ALA A 522 26.73 15.53 -18.24
C ALA A 522 25.47 16.34 -17.85
N SER A 523 24.98 17.23 -18.72
CA SER A 523 23.75 17.98 -18.48
C SER A 523 22.51 17.10 -18.41
N THR A 524 22.49 16.01 -19.18
CA THR A 524 21.42 15.00 -19.14
C THR A 524 21.35 14.28 -17.80
N ALA A 525 22.51 13.97 -17.20
CA ALA A 525 22.55 13.35 -15.88
C ALA A 525 21.88 14.25 -14.83
N SER A 526 22.23 15.54 -14.81
CA SER A 526 21.62 16.52 -13.89
C SER A 526 20.13 16.72 -14.15
N TRP A 527 19.73 16.87 -15.41
CA TRP A 527 18.31 16.97 -15.79
C TRP A 527 17.52 15.75 -15.33
N TYR A 528 18.01 14.54 -15.62
CA TYR A 528 17.28 13.31 -15.37
C TYR A 528 17.04 13.05 -13.88
N ILE A 529 18.05 13.29 -13.03
CA ILE A 529 17.89 13.11 -11.57
C ILE A 529 16.84 14.07 -11.02
N VAL A 530 16.91 15.35 -11.39
CA VAL A 530 15.92 16.34 -10.96
C VAL A 530 14.54 16.04 -11.52
N TRP A 531 14.47 15.63 -12.79
CA TRP A 531 13.23 15.24 -13.45
C TRP A 531 12.57 14.04 -12.76
N MET A 532 13.34 13.02 -12.36
CA MET A 532 12.84 11.86 -11.65
C MET A 532 12.29 12.23 -10.26
N MET A 533 13.00 13.12 -9.55
CA MET A 533 12.54 13.69 -8.27
C MET A 533 11.20 14.43 -8.44
N ALA A 534 11.09 15.31 -9.43
CA ALA A 534 9.84 16.02 -9.73
C ALA A 534 8.73 15.07 -10.21
N SER A 535 9.08 14.07 -11.02
CA SER A 535 8.15 13.06 -11.55
C SER A 535 7.46 12.28 -10.43
N ALA A 536 8.16 12.00 -9.32
CA ALA A 536 7.57 11.33 -8.16
C ALA A 536 6.32 12.06 -7.64
N VAL A 537 6.33 13.40 -7.72
CA VAL A 537 5.20 14.24 -7.33
C VAL A 537 4.15 14.34 -8.45
N PHE A 538 4.54 14.33 -9.74
CA PHE A 538 3.61 14.35 -10.89
C PHE A 538 2.58 13.20 -10.90
N PHE A 539 2.89 12.06 -10.26
CA PHE A 539 1.96 10.94 -10.18
C PHE A 539 0.76 11.19 -9.27
N VAL A 540 0.87 12.09 -8.29
CA VAL A 540 -0.25 12.42 -7.39
C VAL A 540 -1.44 13.00 -8.19
N PRO A 541 -1.25 14.05 -9.03
CA PRO A 541 -2.25 14.53 -9.97
C PRO A 541 -2.82 13.45 -10.91
N GLN A 542 -1.96 12.62 -11.51
CA GLN A 542 -2.41 11.58 -12.44
C GLN A 542 -3.32 10.56 -11.74
N SER A 543 -2.96 10.14 -10.51
CA SER A 543 -3.76 9.22 -9.71
C SER A 543 -5.14 9.81 -9.37
N ALA A 544 -5.22 11.10 -9.05
CA ALA A 544 -6.48 11.78 -8.83
C ALA A 544 -7.37 11.79 -10.10
N GLY A 545 -6.78 12.02 -11.27
CA GLY A 545 -7.47 11.96 -12.56
C GLY A 545 -8.09 10.59 -12.88
N PHE A 546 -7.33 9.50 -12.66
CA PHE A 546 -7.85 8.13 -12.84
C PHE A 546 -8.89 7.77 -11.78
N SER A 547 -8.67 8.15 -10.52
CA SER A 547 -9.62 7.90 -9.44
C SER A 547 -10.96 8.60 -9.69
N LEU A 548 -10.92 9.83 -10.19
CA LEU A 548 -12.12 10.58 -10.57
C LEU A 548 -12.86 9.91 -11.72
N GLN A 549 -12.15 9.44 -12.74
CA GLN A 549 -12.76 8.71 -13.86
C GLN A 549 -13.54 7.49 -13.36
N THR A 550 -12.93 6.67 -12.50
CA THR A 550 -13.58 5.49 -11.92
C THR A 550 -14.78 5.88 -11.06
N ALA A 551 -14.66 6.93 -10.23
CA ALA A 551 -15.75 7.39 -9.38
C ALA A 551 -16.95 7.91 -10.19
N LEU A 552 -16.71 8.54 -11.34
CA LEU A 552 -17.74 9.04 -12.24
C LEU A 552 -18.39 7.94 -13.11
N ALA A 553 -17.71 6.81 -13.30
CA ALA A 553 -18.25 5.63 -13.98
C ALA A 553 -19.22 4.80 -13.10
N GLY A 554 -19.31 5.10 -11.80
CA GLY A 554 -20.22 4.41 -10.88
C GLY A 554 -21.70 4.82 -11.01
N VAL A 555 -22.60 3.98 -10.49
CA VAL A 555 -24.07 4.06 -10.68
C VAL A 555 -24.69 5.39 -10.22
N ARG A 556 -24.09 6.09 -9.23
CA ARG A 556 -24.55 7.41 -8.79
C ARG A 556 -23.37 8.32 -8.40
N PRO A 557 -22.96 9.27 -9.25
CA PRO A 557 -21.90 10.22 -8.91
C PRO A 557 -22.37 11.17 -7.80
N LYS A 558 -21.59 11.28 -6.72
CA LYS A 558 -21.86 12.24 -5.64
C LYS A 558 -21.66 13.69 -6.14
N PRO A 559 -22.51 14.64 -5.73
CA PRO A 559 -22.29 16.05 -6.05
C PRO A 559 -20.95 16.54 -5.46
N GLY A 560 -20.24 17.39 -6.19
CA GLY A 560 -18.95 17.94 -5.74
C GLY A 560 -17.74 17.00 -5.84
N LEU A 561 -17.86 15.84 -6.50
CA LEU A 561 -16.71 14.92 -6.71
C LEU A 561 -15.52 15.58 -7.40
N VAL A 562 -15.76 16.38 -8.43
CA VAL A 562 -14.69 17.08 -9.17
C VAL A 562 -13.94 18.08 -8.27
N SER A 563 -14.68 18.87 -7.46
CA SER A 563 -14.06 19.86 -6.56
C SER A 563 -13.37 19.20 -5.36
N SER A 564 -13.89 18.06 -4.89
CA SER A 564 -13.23 17.24 -3.87
C SER A 564 -11.94 16.63 -4.39
N ALA A 565 -11.96 16.01 -5.57
CA ALA A 565 -10.79 15.42 -6.22
C ALA A 565 -9.71 16.48 -6.48
N LEU A 566 -10.10 17.66 -6.97
CA LEU A 566 -9.16 18.77 -7.20
C LEU A 566 -8.53 19.28 -5.91
N ARG A 567 -9.32 19.51 -4.85
CA ARG A 567 -8.79 19.96 -3.54
C ARG A 567 -7.85 18.94 -2.92
N ALA A 568 -8.21 17.65 -2.95
CA ALA A 568 -7.36 16.57 -2.44
C ALA A 568 -6.05 16.47 -3.23
N SER A 569 -6.14 16.47 -4.58
CA SER A 569 -4.96 16.46 -5.45
C SER A 569 -4.04 17.63 -5.18
N LEU A 570 -4.59 18.85 -5.07
CA LEU A 570 -3.81 20.06 -4.84
C LEU A 570 -3.12 20.03 -3.46
N ALA A 571 -3.84 19.65 -2.40
CA ALA A 571 -3.29 19.58 -1.05
C ALA A 571 -2.14 18.57 -0.96
N LEU A 572 -2.31 17.37 -1.53
CA LEU A 572 -1.28 16.33 -1.55
C LEU A 572 -0.08 16.73 -2.39
N THR A 573 -0.31 17.33 -3.57
CA THR A 573 0.77 17.80 -4.46
C THR A 573 1.53 18.96 -3.85
N LEU A 574 0.86 19.88 -3.15
CA LEU A 574 1.50 20.97 -2.41
C LEU A 574 2.37 20.43 -1.28
N ALA A 575 1.86 19.49 -0.48
CA ALA A 575 2.63 18.87 0.60
C ALA A 575 3.87 18.13 0.06
N ALA A 576 3.68 17.29 -0.97
CA ALA A 576 4.79 16.55 -1.59
C ALA A 576 5.80 17.48 -2.29
N GLY A 577 5.33 18.54 -2.96
CA GLY A 577 6.17 19.56 -3.58
C GLY A 577 6.96 20.37 -2.55
N ALA A 578 6.36 20.73 -1.41
CA ALA A 578 7.05 21.43 -0.33
C ALA A 578 8.14 20.54 0.30
N ILE A 579 7.84 19.27 0.56
CA ILE A 579 8.84 18.29 1.02
C ILE A 579 9.99 18.21 0.01
N LEU A 580 9.67 18.16 -1.29
CA LEU A 580 10.69 18.08 -2.34
C LEU A 580 11.57 19.32 -2.42
N LEU A 581 11.01 20.53 -2.27
CA LEU A 581 11.78 21.78 -2.26
C LEU A 581 12.67 21.88 -1.01
N LEU A 582 12.22 21.39 0.14
CA LEU A 582 12.99 21.39 1.39
C LEU A 582 14.11 20.34 1.37
N ALA A 583 13.81 19.12 0.91
CA ALA A 583 14.78 18.02 0.88
C ALA A 583 15.70 18.06 -0.34
N GLY A 584 15.28 18.72 -1.43
CA GLY A 584 15.96 18.75 -2.72
C GLY A 584 17.44 19.15 -2.65
N PRO A 585 17.79 20.29 -2.02
CA PRO A 585 19.18 20.73 -1.91
C PRO A 585 20.08 19.70 -1.20
N SER A 586 19.59 19.09 -0.11
CA SER A 586 20.34 18.06 0.64
C SER A 586 20.50 16.77 -0.16
N LEU A 587 19.44 16.31 -0.83
CA LEU A 587 19.46 15.10 -1.65
C LEU A 587 20.39 15.24 -2.87
N LEU A 588 20.34 16.39 -3.55
CA LEU A 588 21.21 16.66 -4.69
C LEU A 588 22.65 16.94 -4.26
N GLY A 589 22.84 17.62 -3.11
CA GLY A 589 24.15 17.85 -2.51
C GLY A 589 24.90 16.55 -2.18
N PHE A 590 24.17 15.54 -1.70
CA PHE A 590 24.72 14.20 -1.43
C PHE A 590 25.30 13.53 -2.69
N LEU A 591 24.74 13.80 -3.87
CA LEU A 591 25.19 13.20 -5.13
C LEU A 591 26.42 13.89 -5.73
N GLY A 592 26.73 15.11 -5.27
CA GLY A 592 27.90 15.87 -5.67
C GLY A 592 27.60 17.29 -6.17
N PRO A 593 28.64 18.14 -6.31
CA PRO A 593 28.48 19.58 -6.57
C PRO A 593 27.70 19.92 -7.85
N GLN A 594 27.90 19.13 -8.91
CA GLN A 594 27.21 19.31 -10.19
C GLN A 594 25.69 19.08 -10.09
N TYR A 595 25.25 18.15 -9.24
CA TYR A 595 23.84 17.86 -9.01
C TYR A 595 23.26 18.87 -8.03
N ALA A 596 24.04 19.26 -7.02
CA ALA A 596 23.69 20.33 -6.11
C ALA A 596 23.30 21.59 -6.88
N ALA A 597 24.09 22.02 -7.87
CA ALA A 597 23.78 23.19 -8.70
C ALA A 597 22.47 23.07 -9.49
N ALA A 598 22.06 21.85 -9.86
CA ALA A 598 20.81 21.59 -10.57
C ALA A 598 19.54 21.78 -9.70
N TRP A 599 19.70 22.03 -8.39
CA TRP A 599 18.57 22.31 -7.49
C TRP A 599 17.68 23.46 -7.99
N ILE A 600 18.26 24.44 -8.71
CA ILE A 600 17.58 25.62 -9.25
C ILE A 600 16.43 25.26 -10.20
N LEU A 601 16.44 24.05 -10.76
CA LEU A 601 15.37 23.56 -11.63
C LEU A 601 14.11 23.18 -10.83
N LEU A 602 14.23 22.75 -9.57
CA LEU A 602 13.10 22.31 -8.74
C LEU A 602 12.10 23.45 -8.44
N PRO A 603 12.52 24.67 -8.01
CA PRO A 603 11.61 25.79 -7.82
C PRO A 603 10.83 26.19 -9.08
N VAL A 604 11.33 25.89 -10.27
CA VAL A 604 10.64 26.15 -11.54
C VAL A 604 9.65 25.05 -11.90
N LEU A 605 10.03 23.78 -11.68
CA LEU A 605 9.21 22.62 -12.01
C LEU A 605 8.08 22.38 -11.00
N VAL A 606 8.32 22.64 -9.70
CA VAL A 606 7.34 22.32 -8.64
C VAL A 606 6.02 23.10 -8.78
N PRO A 607 6.00 24.40 -9.08
CA PRO A 607 4.76 25.12 -9.37
C PRO A 607 3.98 24.53 -10.55
N ALA A 608 4.66 24.02 -11.58
CA ALA A 608 4.00 23.37 -12.71
C ALA A 608 3.28 22.06 -12.32
N LEU A 609 3.73 21.38 -11.25
CA LEU A 609 3.03 20.23 -10.67
C LEU A 609 1.63 20.61 -10.17
N LEU A 610 1.49 21.78 -9.55
CA LEU A 610 0.19 22.26 -9.07
C LEU A 610 -0.77 22.54 -10.23
N LEU A 611 -0.25 23.09 -11.33
CA LEU A 611 -1.02 23.30 -12.57
C LEU A 611 -1.49 21.97 -13.16
N SER A 612 -0.67 20.93 -13.08
CA SER A 612 -1.02 19.59 -13.56
C SER A 612 -2.17 18.94 -12.78
N CYS A 613 -2.44 19.35 -11.52
CA CYS A 613 -3.63 18.90 -10.79
C CYS A 613 -4.91 19.20 -11.58
N VAL A 614 -4.97 20.39 -12.20
CA VAL A 614 -6.14 20.83 -12.94
C VAL A 614 -6.27 20.07 -14.26
N THR A 615 -5.17 19.94 -15.01
CA THR A 615 -5.18 19.22 -16.30
C THR A 615 -5.50 17.74 -16.11
N GLN A 616 -4.97 17.09 -15.08
CA GLN A 616 -5.22 15.66 -14.83
C GLN A 616 -6.66 15.39 -14.36
N VAL A 617 -7.23 16.24 -13.51
CA VAL A 617 -8.65 16.18 -13.14
C VAL A 617 -9.54 16.42 -14.36
N TYR A 618 -9.19 17.38 -15.22
CA TYR A 618 -9.86 17.63 -16.49
C TYR A 618 -9.81 16.43 -17.44
N TYR A 619 -8.65 15.82 -17.62
CA TYR A 619 -8.51 14.60 -18.42
C TYR A 619 -9.34 13.44 -17.85
N GLY A 620 -9.36 13.28 -16.53
CA GLY A 620 -10.23 12.31 -15.86
C GLY A 620 -11.72 12.50 -16.17
N LEU A 621 -12.19 13.75 -16.14
CA LEU A 621 -13.58 14.10 -16.48
C LEU A 621 -13.88 13.85 -17.98
N CYS A 622 -12.97 14.23 -18.87
CA CYS A 622 -13.12 13.99 -20.31
C CYS A 622 -13.15 12.49 -20.63
N ARG A 623 -12.32 11.67 -19.97
CA ARG A 623 -12.37 10.21 -20.07
C ARG A 623 -13.72 9.66 -19.61
N ALA A 624 -14.22 10.12 -18.46
CA ALA A 624 -15.53 9.69 -17.94
C ALA A 624 -16.71 10.05 -18.86
N ARG A 625 -16.62 11.14 -19.63
CA ARG A 625 -17.67 11.60 -20.56
C ARG A 625 -17.45 11.21 -22.02
N GLY A 626 -16.43 10.39 -22.32
CA GLY A 626 -16.10 10.00 -23.70
C GLY A 626 -15.60 11.15 -24.59
N ARG A 627 -15.17 12.29 -24.03
CA ARG A 627 -14.70 13.47 -24.77
C ARG A 627 -13.18 13.42 -25.01
N LEU A 628 -12.68 12.28 -25.48
CA LEU A 628 -11.24 12.00 -25.61
C LEU A 628 -10.53 12.90 -26.61
N VAL A 629 -11.20 13.27 -27.72
CA VAL A 629 -10.62 14.15 -28.75
C VAL A 629 -10.24 15.52 -28.17
N GLU A 630 -11.11 16.07 -27.31
CA GLU A 630 -10.87 17.36 -26.68
C GLU A 630 -9.69 17.32 -25.70
N ALA A 631 -9.64 16.30 -24.84
CA ALA A 631 -8.52 16.12 -23.93
C ALA A 631 -7.21 15.89 -24.70
N THR A 632 -7.26 15.09 -25.77
CA THR A 632 -6.10 14.80 -26.62
C THR A 632 -5.58 16.07 -27.28
N GLY A 633 -6.46 16.94 -27.80
CA GLY A 633 -6.06 18.22 -28.38
C GLY A 633 -5.32 19.12 -27.39
N VAL A 634 -5.77 19.20 -26.14
CA VAL A 634 -5.08 19.98 -25.09
C VAL A 634 -3.73 19.37 -24.75
N ALA A 635 -3.64 18.04 -24.62
CA ALA A 635 -2.38 17.36 -24.34
C ALA A 635 -1.37 17.50 -25.50
N VAL A 636 -1.82 17.40 -26.76
CA VAL A 636 -0.98 17.56 -27.95
C VAL A 636 -0.45 19.00 -28.05
N LEU A 637 -1.29 20.00 -27.77
CA LEU A 637 -0.85 21.39 -27.72
C LEU A 637 0.26 21.58 -26.67
N ALA A 638 0.05 21.07 -25.45
CA ALA A 638 1.06 21.13 -24.39
C ALA A 638 2.37 20.44 -24.81
N ALA A 639 2.26 19.24 -25.40
CA ALA A 639 3.40 18.49 -25.90
C ALA A 639 4.17 19.26 -26.99
N ALA A 640 3.47 19.85 -27.96
CA ALA A 640 4.09 20.62 -29.03
C ALA A 640 4.79 21.89 -28.51
N LEU A 641 4.16 22.60 -27.57
CA LEU A 641 4.74 23.79 -26.93
C LEU A 641 6.02 23.48 -26.16
N VAL A 642 6.17 22.27 -25.61
CA VAL A 642 7.42 21.84 -24.97
C VAL A 642 8.41 21.31 -25.99
N VAL A 643 8.03 20.32 -26.78
CA VAL A 643 8.98 19.50 -27.55
C VAL A 643 9.55 20.26 -28.74
N ALA A 644 8.75 21.04 -29.46
CA ALA A 644 9.20 21.71 -30.69
C ALA A 644 10.29 22.76 -30.44
N PRO A 645 10.17 23.68 -29.46
CA PRO A 645 11.24 24.65 -29.17
C PRO A 645 12.35 24.11 -28.25
N ALA A 646 12.19 22.91 -27.66
CA ALA A 646 13.11 22.41 -26.63
C ALA A 646 14.58 22.39 -27.06
N ALA A 647 14.89 22.01 -28.30
CA ALA A 647 16.28 21.93 -28.76
C ALA A 647 16.94 23.32 -28.78
N PHE A 648 16.27 24.29 -29.38
CA PHE A 648 16.71 25.69 -29.41
C PHE A 648 16.80 26.28 -28.01
N THR A 649 15.76 26.12 -27.19
CA THR A 649 15.73 26.63 -25.82
C THR A 649 16.83 26.01 -24.96
N ALA A 650 17.13 24.73 -25.14
CA ALA A 650 18.21 24.08 -24.43
C ALA A 650 19.57 24.69 -24.79
N GLN A 651 19.84 24.93 -26.07
CA GLN A 651 21.11 25.53 -26.52
C GLN A 651 21.30 26.97 -26.02
N GLU A 652 20.26 27.80 -26.10
CA GLU A 652 20.35 29.22 -25.74
C GLU A 652 20.28 29.47 -24.22
N TYR A 653 19.45 28.71 -23.49
CA TYR A 653 19.09 29.01 -22.11
C TYR A 653 19.40 27.87 -21.13
N GLY A 654 20.04 26.79 -21.60
CA GLY A 654 20.43 25.64 -20.78
C GLY A 654 19.25 24.91 -20.14
N LEU A 655 19.53 24.17 -19.06
CA LEU A 655 18.54 23.36 -18.34
C LEU A 655 17.42 24.20 -17.72
N THR A 656 17.73 25.40 -17.25
CA THR A 656 16.74 26.32 -16.67
C THR A 656 15.72 26.75 -17.71
N GLY A 657 16.15 27.03 -18.95
CA GLY A 657 15.27 27.32 -20.06
C GLY A 657 14.30 26.17 -20.35
N VAL A 658 14.79 24.93 -20.36
CA VAL A 658 13.95 23.73 -20.56
C VAL A 658 12.92 23.59 -19.44
N SER A 659 13.29 23.85 -18.18
CA SER A 659 12.34 23.85 -17.04
C SER A 659 11.27 24.93 -17.18
N VAL A 660 11.63 26.15 -17.57
CA VAL A 660 10.69 27.26 -17.78
C VAL A 660 9.73 26.93 -18.93
N LEU A 661 10.24 26.36 -20.01
CA LEU A 661 9.46 25.93 -21.16
C LEU A 661 8.42 24.87 -20.78
N TRP A 662 8.81 23.89 -19.97
CA TRP A 662 7.88 22.91 -19.40
C TRP A 662 6.77 23.59 -18.59
N SER A 663 7.13 24.51 -17.69
CA SER A 663 6.16 25.23 -16.86
C SER A 663 5.20 26.09 -17.67
N ALA A 664 5.69 26.74 -18.73
CA ALA A 664 4.87 27.53 -19.64
C ALA A 664 3.84 26.68 -20.38
N ALA A 665 4.23 25.49 -20.87
CA ALA A 665 3.30 24.58 -21.53
C ALA A 665 2.25 24.01 -20.58
N GLN A 666 2.64 23.67 -19.33
CA GLN A 666 1.68 23.23 -18.30
C GLN A 666 0.70 24.35 -17.93
N ALA A 667 1.15 25.61 -17.88
CA ALA A 667 0.28 26.75 -17.67
C ALA A 667 -0.72 26.94 -18.82
N ALA A 668 -0.28 26.85 -20.07
CA ALA A 668 -1.16 26.94 -21.24
C ALA A 668 -2.25 25.84 -21.21
N ALA A 669 -1.86 24.59 -20.93
CA ALA A 669 -2.80 23.47 -20.80
C ALA A 669 -3.77 23.66 -19.63
N ALA A 670 -3.28 24.12 -18.48
CA ALA A 670 -4.08 24.37 -17.29
C ALA A 670 -5.11 25.48 -17.51
N LEU A 671 -4.76 26.58 -18.20
CA LEU A 671 -5.70 27.66 -18.53
C LEU A 671 -6.88 27.16 -19.35
N ILE A 672 -6.62 26.35 -20.38
CA ILE A 672 -7.68 25.72 -21.18
C ILE A 672 -8.51 24.78 -20.29
N ALA A 673 -7.86 23.93 -19.50
CA ALA A 673 -8.52 22.99 -18.60
C ALA A 673 -9.42 23.70 -17.57
N ILE A 674 -9.00 24.81 -16.97
CA ILE A 674 -9.80 25.60 -16.01
C ILE A 674 -11.10 26.08 -16.65
N PHE A 675 -11.01 26.70 -17.83
CA PHE A 675 -12.18 27.21 -18.54
C PHE A 675 -13.16 26.08 -18.91
N ARG A 676 -12.63 24.97 -19.41
CA ARG A 676 -13.44 23.81 -19.81
C ARG A 676 -14.04 23.07 -18.62
N LEU A 677 -13.30 22.93 -17.52
CA LEU A 677 -13.80 22.32 -16.28
C LEU A 677 -15.02 23.05 -15.76
N ARG A 678 -15.01 24.39 -15.69
CA ARG A 678 -16.16 25.18 -15.25
C ARG A 678 -17.41 24.90 -16.09
N LYS A 679 -17.26 24.89 -17.41
CA LYS A 679 -18.37 24.61 -18.34
C LYS A 679 -18.90 23.18 -18.20
N LEU A 680 -18.01 22.20 -18.03
CA LEU A 680 -18.36 20.79 -17.91
C LEU A 680 -18.94 20.43 -16.53
N SER A 681 -18.50 21.09 -15.45
CA SER A 681 -19.04 20.86 -14.11
C SER A 681 -20.45 21.40 -13.93
N LEU A 682 -20.82 22.48 -14.62
CA LEU A 682 -22.16 23.06 -14.60
C LEU A 682 -23.21 22.23 -15.35
N ALA A 683 -22.77 21.39 -16.29
CA ALA A 683 -23.63 20.48 -17.06
C ALA A 683 -23.85 19.11 -16.37
N LEU A 684 -23.54 18.97 -15.07
CA LEU A 684 -23.98 17.82 -14.29
C LEU A 684 -25.49 17.99 -14.04
N PRO A 685 -26.38 17.09 -14.51
CA PRO A 685 -27.77 17.18 -14.12
C PRO A 685 -27.84 17.21 -12.58
N ALA A 686 -28.59 18.17 -12.04
CA ALA A 686 -29.01 18.10 -10.66
C ALA A 686 -29.65 16.73 -10.47
N ALA A 687 -29.32 16.03 -9.40
CA ALA A 687 -30.01 14.79 -9.10
C ALA A 687 -31.49 15.16 -8.87
N ASP A 688 -32.34 14.90 -9.86
CA ASP A 688 -33.77 14.96 -9.64
C ASP A 688 -34.09 13.98 -8.50
N PRO A 689 -34.85 14.39 -7.48
CA PRO A 689 -35.34 13.45 -6.49
C PRO A 689 -36.21 12.45 -7.23
N VAL A 690 -35.69 11.24 -7.42
CA VAL A 690 -36.50 10.12 -7.89
C VAL A 690 -37.56 9.89 -6.82
N GLU A 691 -38.79 10.29 -7.10
CA GLU A 691 -39.97 9.75 -6.40
C GLU A 691 -39.87 8.23 -6.48
N VAL A 692 -39.68 7.61 -5.31
CA VAL A 692 -39.83 6.17 -5.17
C VAL A 692 -41.30 5.86 -5.46
N PRO A 693 -41.64 5.10 -6.51
CA PRO A 693 -43.02 4.71 -6.74
C PRO A 693 -43.48 3.87 -5.54
N PRO A 694 -44.60 4.19 -4.89
CA PRO A 694 -45.11 3.41 -3.77
C PRO A 694 -45.77 2.13 -4.30
N ALA A 695 -44.97 1.12 -4.65
CA ALA A 695 -45.48 -0.23 -4.95
C ALA A 695 -44.35 -1.28 -4.94
N ALA A 696 -43.99 -1.78 -3.76
CA ALA A 696 -43.55 -3.18 -3.53
C ALA A 696 -43.35 -3.48 -2.02
N LEU A 697 -44.23 -2.97 -1.15
CA LEU A 697 -44.41 -3.48 0.21
C LEU A 697 -45.81 -4.08 0.27
N ASN A 698 -45.97 -5.26 -0.33
CA ASN A 698 -46.99 -6.25 -0.02
C ASN A 698 -46.89 -7.41 -1.01
N GLN A 699 -45.95 -8.33 -0.77
CA GLN A 699 -46.20 -9.75 -1.04
C GLN A 699 -45.57 -10.56 0.09
N SER A 700 -46.40 -10.79 1.11
CA SER A 700 -46.27 -11.93 2.01
C SER A 700 -46.36 -13.22 1.20
N THR A 701 -45.26 -13.96 1.12
CA THR A 701 -45.25 -15.41 0.89
C THR A 701 -44.22 -15.93 1.90
N GLY A 702 -44.62 -16.62 2.97
CA GLY A 702 -45.43 -17.82 2.94
C GLY A 702 -44.53 -18.99 2.58
N ILE A 703 -43.61 -19.36 3.48
CA ILE A 703 -42.92 -20.65 3.42
C ILE A 703 -43.11 -21.32 4.78
N GLU A 704 -44.08 -22.22 4.78
CA GLU A 704 -44.32 -23.23 5.80
C GLU A 704 -43.13 -24.20 5.88
N LYS A 705 -42.89 -24.71 7.09
CA LYS A 705 -42.27 -26.03 7.35
C LYS A 705 -43.22 -27.13 6.89
N PRO A 706 -42.75 -28.35 6.52
CA PRO A 706 -41.67 -29.09 7.17
C PRO A 706 -40.38 -29.22 6.38
#